data_AF-A0A9R1Q4R4-F1
#
_entry.id   AF-A0A9R1Q4R4-F1
#
_cell.length_a   1.000
_cell.length_b   1.000
_cell.length_c   1.000
_cell.angle_alpha   90.00
_cell.angle_beta   90.00
_cell.angle_gamma   90.00
#
_symmetry.space_group_name_H-M   'P 1'
#
loop_
_entity.id
_entity.type
_entity.pdbx_description
1 polymer ?
#
loop_
_entity_poly.entity_id
_entity_poly.type
_entity_poly.pdbx_seq_one_letter_code
_entity_poly.pdbx_strand_id
1 'polypeptide(L)'
;MNNDLRTEYIFARDVDGAVEEIFQFLQNESDTKVIHFYGWDGFGSSVVLRSIAEVLPSRRTTPELCFDRIIYVDCSEWKNRRAAQRAIAEELELDPSAMAILDEQDEEDDFNKVAESSRNELSNVGQLIHQTLRDTKLMMVFLNGSDEEVDVGTFGIPLTRFDSNVMIWTFSRRCLTIDSYPYKVEDKLRYTHALLRTICSLTELRRAEFLELLHQKVATIVARNPFVLKLDPTMVVDCCLYELFLHCRFHTITEYKWVGHASNFWICDGIIQGDIARDISNSLDREIHWECDSSSGCCLLYQFMPCRWTSIHPDNIQDHEYEELPVETSSIFLTFTSSRRPVFSNGAFDYYKNLGVLIMSCCAFSFASPPFQKCDSLRFLGLDHCIDSETGKGDETAEWACIHSLLVLDLRYTEWNEVLSEEKLDLMTNIRELNIEGVRGWQYTANLQHRLPNLQRFRIIKPTYQWKTSGDFDNSFIDKTSMEILDLSGNIDMECLPTSLSEASSLRLLVLDGCSGLENVERLPSSLESFSFNGHGPASRWTQTVELPPTQFQPSTTTDNKDVRVSNISLQGCSQLKNLFLCWLPNLVELDLSETAIKVLDFNTMLVQVPGLKRLFLIGCKGLRAIIPLAESGSEIKHDLELMCIDTRVGIVCSRPSVSRTKSFRFKLHVVAMDARLTRSLMDLLLPYVQKGLMKDVSYNIHVTSLPVNNGVDQFEATRKNKVDPGDQESLQQLIPADTYSDVLTMVGSPPMQDFPQPPTTTQLEQHMDTCLEWCSWLV
;
A
#
# COMPACT_ATOMS: atom_id res chain seq x y z
N MET A 1 -32.01 -22.38 -15.73
CA MET A 1 -31.81 -23.84 -15.82
C MET A 1 -30.76 -24.17 -14.78
N ASN A 2 -31.07 -25.01 -13.79
CA ASN A 2 -30.04 -25.54 -12.90
C ASN A 2 -29.12 -26.39 -13.77
N ASN A 3 -27.91 -25.90 -14.05
CA ASN A 3 -26.84 -26.77 -14.50
C ASN A 3 -26.41 -27.55 -13.26
N ASP A 4 -26.62 -28.86 -13.25
CA ASP A 4 -26.05 -29.73 -12.22
C ASP A 4 -24.52 -29.71 -12.42
N LEU A 5 -23.81 -29.01 -11.52
CA LEU A 5 -22.35 -29.01 -11.48
C LEU A 5 -21.86 -30.45 -11.32
N ARG A 6 -21.02 -30.92 -12.26
CA ARG A 6 -20.44 -32.27 -12.20
C ARG A 6 -19.07 -32.23 -11.53
N THR A 7 -18.94 -32.88 -10.38
CA THR A 7 -17.63 -33.03 -9.71
C THR A 7 -16.95 -34.31 -10.15
N GLU A 8 -15.72 -34.19 -10.64
CA GLU A 8 -14.88 -35.29 -11.12
C GLU A 8 -13.52 -35.27 -10.42
N TYR A 9 -12.92 -36.45 -10.30
CA TYR A 9 -11.72 -36.66 -9.53
C TYR A 9 -10.57 -37.16 -10.40
N ILE A 10 -9.40 -36.53 -10.28
CA ILE A 10 -8.18 -36.92 -11.00
C ILE A 10 -7.12 -37.51 -10.06
N PHE A 11 -6.37 -38.49 -10.57
CA PHE A 11 -5.33 -39.20 -9.83
C PHE A 11 -3.94 -38.60 -10.10
N ALA A 12 -3.69 -37.39 -9.57
CA ALA A 12 -2.43 -36.69 -9.76
C ALA A 12 -1.73 -36.34 -8.43
N ARG A 13 -0.39 -36.45 -8.44
CA ARG A 13 0.50 -36.07 -7.32
C ARG A 13 1.55 -35.03 -7.71
N ASP A 14 1.66 -34.73 -9.00
CA ASP A 14 2.56 -33.75 -9.59
C ASP A 14 1.83 -33.01 -10.73
N VAL A 15 2.47 -31.96 -11.26
CA VAL A 15 1.90 -31.09 -12.30
C VAL A 15 1.67 -31.87 -13.59
N ASP A 16 2.66 -32.62 -14.06
CA ASP A 16 2.61 -33.32 -15.33
C ASP A 16 1.50 -34.39 -15.34
N GLY A 17 1.36 -35.15 -14.25
CA GLY A 17 0.27 -36.10 -14.07
C GLY A 17 -1.10 -35.44 -14.07
N ALA A 18 -1.24 -34.26 -13.44
CA ALA A 18 -2.49 -33.51 -13.48
C ALA A 18 -2.83 -33.02 -14.89
N VAL A 19 -1.84 -32.53 -15.64
CA VAL A 19 -2.00 -32.10 -17.03
C VAL A 19 -2.50 -33.25 -17.91
N GLU A 20 -1.89 -34.44 -17.80
CA GLU A 20 -2.31 -35.60 -18.60
C GLU A 20 -3.72 -36.10 -18.24
N GLU A 21 -4.08 -36.14 -16.97
CA GLU A 21 -5.44 -36.50 -16.52
C GLU A 21 -6.48 -35.50 -17.04
N ILE A 22 -6.19 -34.19 -17.03
CA ILE A 22 -7.07 -33.16 -17.59
C ILE A 22 -7.20 -33.31 -19.11
N PHE A 23 -6.12 -33.64 -19.82
CA PHE A 23 -6.19 -33.92 -21.26
C PHE A 23 -7.01 -35.17 -21.59
N GLN A 24 -6.95 -36.20 -20.75
CA GLN A 24 -7.83 -37.37 -20.89
C GLN A 24 -9.30 -37.00 -20.64
N PHE A 25 -9.57 -36.16 -19.64
CA PHE A 25 -10.91 -35.66 -19.38
C PHE A 25 -11.48 -34.88 -20.59
N LEU A 26 -10.70 -33.95 -21.16
CA LEU A 26 -11.11 -33.19 -22.35
C LEU A 26 -11.41 -34.07 -23.57
N GLN A 27 -10.70 -35.19 -23.73
CA GLN A 27 -10.95 -36.15 -24.83
C GLN A 27 -12.25 -36.92 -24.63
N ASN A 28 -12.57 -37.28 -23.40
CA ASN A 28 -13.73 -38.11 -23.08
C ASN A 28 -15.04 -37.32 -22.99
N GLU A 29 -14.98 -36.03 -22.66
CA GLU A 29 -16.14 -35.21 -22.28
C GLU A 29 -16.31 -33.97 -23.19
N SER A 30 -16.52 -34.20 -24.49
CA SER A 30 -16.61 -33.16 -25.53
C SER A 30 -17.71 -32.11 -25.32
N ASP A 31 -18.73 -32.44 -24.53
CA ASP A 31 -19.88 -31.58 -24.25
C ASP A 31 -19.61 -30.58 -23.12
N THR A 32 -18.55 -30.78 -22.33
CA THR A 32 -18.19 -29.93 -21.19
C THR A 32 -17.37 -28.74 -21.65
N LYS A 33 -17.92 -27.52 -21.55
CA LYS A 33 -17.29 -26.29 -22.08
C LYS A 33 -16.57 -25.43 -21.06
N VAL A 34 -16.95 -25.52 -19.79
CA VAL A 34 -16.46 -24.63 -18.72
C VAL A 34 -16.06 -25.50 -17.55
N ILE A 35 -14.75 -25.57 -17.31
CA ILE A 35 -14.14 -26.53 -16.40
C ILE A 35 -13.36 -25.75 -15.35
N HIS A 36 -13.69 -25.94 -14.08
CA HIS A 36 -12.90 -25.40 -12.98
C HIS A 36 -11.93 -26.48 -12.48
N PHE A 37 -10.64 -26.15 -12.35
CA PHE A 37 -9.66 -27.04 -11.71
C PHE A 37 -9.30 -26.54 -10.31
N TYR A 38 -9.53 -27.36 -9.30
CA TYR A 38 -9.30 -27.00 -7.90
C TYR A 38 -7.86 -27.22 -7.41
N GLY A 39 -7.07 -28.07 -8.06
CA GLY A 39 -5.73 -28.41 -7.57
C GLY A 39 -5.74 -29.30 -6.32
N TRP A 40 -4.69 -29.20 -5.51
CA TRP A 40 -4.54 -29.88 -4.22
C TRP A 40 -4.94 -28.89 -3.11
N ASP A 41 -6.20 -28.94 -2.68
CA ASP A 41 -6.77 -28.00 -1.70
C ASP A 41 -6.59 -26.51 -2.12
N GLY A 42 -6.88 -26.21 -3.39
CA GLY A 42 -6.65 -24.89 -3.99
C GLY A 42 -5.20 -24.64 -4.45
N PHE A 43 -4.22 -25.35 -3.88
CA PHE A 43 -2.81 -25.13 -4.20
C PHE A 43 -2.40 -25.80 -5.53
N GLY A 44 -1.47 -25.18 -6.26
CA GLY A 44 -0.91 -25.71 -7.50
C GLY A 44 -1.81 -25.58 -8.75
N SER A 45 -3.08 -25.18 -8.61
CA SER A 45 -4.03 -25.07 -9.74
C SER A 45 -3.53 -24.14 -10.86
N SER A 46 -3.04 -22.96 -10.51
CA SER A 46 -2.50 -21.98 -11.46
C SER A 46 -1.27 -22.50 -12.22
N VAL A 47 -0.47 -23.37 -11.57
CA VAL A 47 0.73 -23.96 -12.17
C VAL A 47 0.33 -25.00 -13.21
N VAL A 48 -0.62 -25.87 -12.87
CA VAL A 48 -1.19 -26.85 -13.81
C VAL A 48 -1.82 -26.16 -15.02
N LEU A 49 -2.63 -25.11 -14.81
CA LEU A 49 -3.24 -24.37 -15.92
C LEU A 49 -2.21 -23.71 -16.84
N ARG A 50 -1.13 -23.16 -16.29
CA ARG A 50 -0.04 -22.64 -17.13
C ARG A 50 0.63 -23.75 -17.94
N SER A 51 0.95 -24.89 -17.31
CA SER A 51 1.53 -26.04 -18.01
C SER A 51 0.60 -26.57 -19.11
N ILE A 52 -0.72 -26.58 -18.88
CA ILE A 52 -1.73 -26.87 -19.91
C ILE A 52 -1.56 -25.92 -21.11
N ALA A 53 -1.50 -24.61 -20.88
CA ALA A 53 -1.35 -23.63 -21.95
C ALA A 53 -0.04 -23.78 -22.74
N GLU A 54 1.06 -24.17 -22.07
CA GLU A 54 2.37 -24.41 -22.68
C GLU A 54 2.41 -25.70 -23.51
N VAL A 55 1.76 -26.77 -23.04
CA VAL A 55 1.79 -28.10 -23.67
C VAL A 55 0.76 -28.22 -24.80
N LEU A 56 -0.41 -27.59 -24.69
CA LEU A 56 -1.52 -27.70 -25.65
C LEU A 56 -1.11 -27.49 -27.12
N PRO A 57 -0.30 -26.48 -27.47
CA PRO A 57 0.13 -26.24 -28.86
C PRO A 57 0.83 -27.44 -29.50
N SER A 58 1.45 -28.31 -28.71
CA SER A 58 2.13 -29.54 -29.19
C SER A 58 1.18 -30.73 -29.39
N ARG A 59 -0.06 -30.67 -28.88
CA ARG A 59 -1.03 -31.79 -28.87
C ARG A 59 -1.99 -31.79 -30.07
N ARG A 60 -1.69 -31.06 -31.14
CA ARG A 60 -2.54 -30.90 -32.34
C ARG A 60 -2.86 -32.20 -33.08
N THR A 61 -2.13 -33.29 -32.83
CA THR A 61 -2.40 -34.60 -33.44
C THR A 61 -3.66 -35.27 -32.87
N THR A 62 -4.13 -34.83 -31.71
CA THR A 62 -5.37 -35.30 -31.08
C THR A 62 -6.52 -34.37 -31.47
N PRO A 63 -7.53 -34.82 -32.24
CA PRO A 63 -8.59 -33.96 -32.77
C PRO A 63 -9.35 -33.16 -31.69
N GLU A 64 -9.60 -33.78 -30.54
CA GLU A 64 -10.31 -33.20 -29.40
C GLU A 64 -9.52 -32.02 -28.81
N LEU A 65 -8.19 -32.13 -28.77
CA LEU A 65 -7.25 -31.13 -28.24
C LEU A 65 -6.71 -30.17 -29.31
N CYS A 66 -7.16 -30.29 -30.56
CA CYS A 66 -6.78 -29.38 -31.62
C CYS A 66 -7.69 -28.14 -31.58
N PHE A 67 -7.14 -26.99 -31.15
CA PHE A 67 -7.82 -25.71 -31.11
C PHE A 67 -7.21 -24.74 -32.13
N ASP A 68 -8.05 -23.93 -32.76
CA ASP A 68 -7.64 -22.89 -33.72
C ASP A 68 -6.90 -21.76 -33.00
N ARG A 69 -7.37 -21.44 -31.79
CA ARG A 69 -6.83 -20.38 -30.95
C ARG A 69 -6.71 -20.85 -29.51
N ILE A 70 -5.61 -20.52 -28.86
CA ILE A 70 -5.36 -20.78 -27.45
C ILE A 70 -4.98 -19.44 -26.83
N ILE A 71 -5.73 -18.99 -25.82
CA ILE A 71 -5.42 -17.78 -25.06
C ILE A 71 -5.17 -18.14 -23.60
N TYR A 72 -4.19 -17.48 -22.99
CA TYR A 72 -3.89 -17.62 -21.57
C TYR A 72 -4.09 -16.26 -20.92
N VAL A 73 -5.13 -16.12 -20.11
CA VAL A 73 -5.51 -14.84 -19.49
C VAL A 73 -5.24 -14.94 -17.99
N ASP A 74 -4.20 -14.21 -17.55
CA ASP A 74 -3.81 -14.17 -16.14
C ASP A 74 -4.35 -12.92 -15.44
N CYS A 75 -5.52 -13.07 -14.80
CA CYS A 75 -6.12 -12.03 -13.97
C CYS A 75 -5.88 -12.29 -12.48
N SER A 76 -4.73 -12.86 -12.09
CA SER A 76 -4.43 -13.14 -10.67
C SER A 76 -4.25 -11.88 -9.82
N GLU A 77 -3.94 -10.74 -10.44
CA GLU A 77 -4.04 -9.40 -9.84
C GLU A 77 -5.35 -8.76 -10.28
N TRP A 78 -6.45 -9.21 -9.68
CA TRP A 78 -7.76 -8.74 -10.07
C TRP A 78 -7.95 -7.27 -9.69
N LYS A 79 -8.15 -6.42 -10.69
CA LYS A 79 -8.50 -5.01 -10.49
C LYS A 79 -10.00 -4.79 -10.57
N ASN A 80 -10.59 -5.18 -11.71
CA ASN A 80 -12.00 -5.04 -12.03
C ASN A 80 -12.33 -5.83 -13.32
N ARG A 81 -13.61 -5.86 -13.71
CA ARG A 81 -14.07 -6.58 -14.90
C ARG A 81 -13.53 -5.98 -16.21
N ARG A 82 -13.33 -4.66 -16.26
CA ARG A 82 -12.76 -3.97 -17.44
C ARG A 82 -11.30 -4.34 -17.69
N ALA A 83 -10.50 -4.48 -16.64
CA ALA A 83 -9.11 -4.91 -16.73
C ALA A 83 -9.00 -6.35 -17.25
N ALA A 84 -9.91 -7.24 -16.83
CA ALA A 84 -9.99 -8.59 -17.38
C ALA A 84 -10.39 -8.59 -18.87
N GLN A 85 -11.35 -7.75 -19.26
CA GLN A 85 -11.71 -7.57 -20.67
C GLN A 85 -10.55 -7.01 -21.50
N ARG A 86 -9.76 -6.08 -20.94
CA ARG A 86 -8.54 -5.55 -21.55
C ARG A 86 -7.50 -6.66 -21.78
N ALA A 87 -7.23 -7.49 -20.77
CA ALA A 87 -6.29 -8.61 -20.89
C ALA A 87 -6.73 -9.63 -21.97
N ILE A 88 -8.03 -9.91 -22.08
CA ILE A 88 -8.59 -10.74 -23.16
C ILE A 88 -8.34 -10.09 -24.52
N ALA A 89 -8.59 -8.79 -24.65
CA ALA A 89 -8.38 -8.06 -25.91
C ALA A 89 -6.91 -8.03 -26.33
N GLU A 90 -5.98 -7.93 -25.37
CA GLU A 90 -4.52 -7.99 -25.59
C GLU A 90 -4.09 -9.37 -26.09
N GLU A 91 -4.51 -10.45 -25.42
CA GLU A 91 -4.20 -11.83 -25.81
C GLU A 91 -4.80 -12.23 -27.17
N LEU A 92 -5.91 -11.59 -27.56
CA LEU A 92 -6.52 -11.78 -28.89
C LEU A 92 -5.88 -10.91 -29.97
N GLU A 93 -4.94 -10.03 -29.61
CA GLU A 93 -4.30 -9.05 -30.50
C GLU A 93 -5.34 -8.20 -31.25
N LEU A 94 -6.36 -7.69 -30.53
CA LEU A 94 -7.38 -6.85 -31.14
C LEU A 94 -6.82 -5.52 -31.67
N ASP A 95 -7.53 -4.95 -32.65
CA ASP A 95 -7.16 -3.67 -33.26
C ASP A 95 -7.01 -2.55 -32.21
N PRO A 96 -6.06 -1.60 -32.38
CA PRO A 96 -5.84 -0.50 -31.44
C PRO A 96 -7.09 0.33 -31.10
N SER A 97 -8.11 0.33 -31.96
CA SER A 97 -9.40 0.96 -31.67
C SER A 97 -10.11 0.38 -30.45
N ALA A 98 -9.95 -0.91 -30.15
CA ALA A 98 -10.52 -1.53 -28.96
C ALA A 98 -9.86 -1.00 -27.66
N MET A 99 -8.54 -0.80 -27.68
CA MET A 99 -7.81 -0.24 -26.54
C MET A 99 -8.13 1.24 -26.34
N ALA A 100 -8.24 2.00 -27.43
CA ALA A 100 -8.64 3.42 -27.37
C ALA A 100 -10.00 3.62 -26.69
N ILE A 101 -10.98 2.74 -26.95
CA ILE A 101 -12.29 2.78 -26.29
C ILE A 101 -12.17 2.56 -24.77
N LEU A 102 -11.34 1.60 -24.35
CA LEU A 102 -11.12 1.31 -22.93
C LEU A 102 -10.42 2.48 -22.23
N ASP A 103 -9.41 3.07 -22.88
CA ASP A 103 -8.61 4.17 -22.34
C ASP A 103 -9.44 5.46 -22.21
N GLU A 104 -10.26 5.78 -23.21
CA GLU A 104 -11.17 6.92 -23.17
C GLU A 104 -12.16 6.80 -22.01
N GLN A 105 -12.72 5.61 -21.78
CA GLN A 105 -13.65 5.38 -20.67
C GLN A 105 -12.94 5.39 -19.30
N ASP A 106 -11.70 4.90 -19.21
CA ASP A 106 -10.94 4.94 -17.96
C ASP A 106 -10.62 6.38 -17.54
N GLU A 107 -10.28 7.26 -18.49
CA GLU A 107 -10.08 8.69 -18.23
C GLU A 107 -11.37 9.40 -17.78
N GLU A 108 -12.51 9.06 -18.40
CA GLU A 108 -13.81 9.60 -18.01
C GLU A 108 -14.25 9.09 -16.61
N ASP A 109 -14.00 7.82 -16.30
CA ASP A 109 -14.29 7.23 -15.00
C ASP A 109 -13.36 7.76 -13.90
N ASP A 110 -12.08 8.01 -14.20
CA ASP A 110 -11.14 8.72 -13.32
C ASP A 110 -11.66 10.12 -13.00
N PHE A 111 -12.17 10.83 -14.02
CA PHE A 111 -12.76 12.15 -13.86
C PHE A 111 -14.02 12.10 -12.95
N ASN A 112 -14.88 11.10 -13.15
CA ASN A 112 -16.10 10.91 -12.38
C ASN A 112 -15.89 10.19 -11.03
N LYS A 113 -14.64 9.84 -10.68
CA LYS A 113 -14.26 9.08 -9.48
C LYS A 113 -15.03 7.77 -9.33
N VAL A 114 -15.34 7.15 -10.46
CA VAL A 114 -15.77 5.76 -10.46
C VAL A 114 -14.57 4.96 -9.96
N ALA A 115 -14.70 4.39 -8.77
CA ALA A 115 -13.65 3.60 -8.15
C ALA A 115 -13.16 2.54 -9.13
N GLU A 116 -11.84 2.38 -9.25
CA GLU A 116 -11.25 1.44 -10.20
C GLU A 116 -11.87 0.05 -10.03
N SER A 117 -12.12 -0.40 -8.80
CA SER A 117 -12.75 -1.68 -8.49
C SER A 117 -14.20 -1.83 -9.00
N SER A 118 -14.93 -0.74 -9.22
CA SER A 118 -16.32 -0.75 -9.71
C SER A 118 -16.47 -0.68 -11.23
N ARG A 119 -15.37 -0.59 -11.98
CA ARG A 119 -15.39 -0.46 -13.43
C ARG A 119 -15.80 -1.76 -14.11
N ASN A 120 -16.90 -1.69 -14.85
CA ASN A 120 -17.43 -2.82 -15.61
C ASN A 120 -16.89 -2.86 -17.05
N GLU A 121 -17.01 -4.02 -17.66
CA GLU A 121 -16.77 -4.28 -19.07
C GLU A 121 -17.62 -3.38 -19.98
N LEU A 122 -17.12 -3.15 -21.20
CA LEU A 122 -17.79 -2.33 -22.20
C LEU A 122 -18.40 -3.22 -23.29
N SER A 123 -19.69 -3.03 -23.55
CA SER A 123 -20.45 -3.85 -24.51
C SER A 123 -19.91 -3.75 -25.94
N ASN A 124 -19.38 -2.59 -26.35
CA ASN A 124 -18.78 -2.36 -27.66
C ASN A 124 -17.48 -3.17 -27.84
N VAL A 125 -16.61 -3.22 -26.83
CA VAL A 125 -15.41 -4.07 -26.82
C VAL A 125 -15.80 -5.55 -26.81
N GLY A 126 -16.81 -5.92 -26.02
CA GLY A 126 -17.32 -7.30 -26.01
C GLY A 126 -17.85 -7.76 -27.37
N GLN A 127 -18.49 -6.86 -28.12
CA GLN A 127 -18.93 -7.14 -29.48
C GLN A 127 -17.75 -7.40 -30.44
N LEU A 128 -16.66 -6.66 -30.31
CA LEU A 128 -15.44 -6.86 -31.10
C LEU A 128 -14.76 -8.21 -30.78
N ILE A 129 -14.68 -8.56 -29.49
CA ILE A 129 -14.19 -9.86 -29.03
C ILE A 129 -15.03 -11.00 -29.64
N HIS A 130 -16.36 -10.90 -29.53
CA HIS A 130 -17.27 -11.90 -30.07
C HIS A 130 -17.14 -12.08 -31.58
N GLN A 131 -17.01 -10.97 -32.33
CA GLN A 131 -16.81 -11.02 -33.78
C GLN A 131 -15.48 -11.67 -34.17
N THR A 132 -14.43 -11.41 -33.39
CA THR A 132 -13.09 -11.98 -33.63
C THR A 132 -13.04 -13.49 -33.41
N LEU A 133 -13.82 -13.98 -32.46
CA LEU A 133 -13.87 -15.40 -32.10
C LEU A 133 -14.92 -16.20 -32.89
N ARG A 134 -15.67 -15.53 -33.77
CA ARG A 134 -16.71 -16.17 -34.57
C ARG A 134 -16.13 -17.28 -35.44
N ASP A 135 -16.78 -18.45 -35.42
CA ASP A 135 -16.40 -19.63 -36.19
C ASP A 135 -14.99 -20.18 -35.89
N THR A 136 -14.44 -19.87 -34.71
CA THR A 136 -13.16 -20.42 -34.22
C THR A 136 -13.39 -21.47 -33.14
N LYS A 137 -12.50 -22.46 -33.03
CA LYS A 137 -12.38 -23.37 -31.89
C LYS A 137 -11.33 -22.84 -30.91
N LEU A 138 -11.79 -22.15 -29.88
CA LEU A 138 -10.98 -21.52 -28.83
C LEU A 138 -10.74 -22.45 -27.63
N MET A 139 -9.51 -22.47 -27.13
CA MET A 139 -9.18 -22.88 -25.76
C MET A 139 -8.82 -21.63 -24.95
N MET A 140 -9.57 -21.34 -23.90
CA MET A 140 -9.27 -20.29 -22.94
C MET A 140 -8.74 -20.92 -21.66
N VAL A 141 -7.53 -20.53 -21.24
CA VAL A 141 -7.01 -20.82 -19.91
C VAL A 141 -7.12 -19.54 -19.10
N PHE A 142 -7.88 -19.57 -18.00
CA PHE A 142 -8.21 -18.36 -17.25
C PHE A 142 -7.87 -18.47 -15.77
N LEU A 143 -7.03 -17.56 -15.29
CA LEU A 143 -6.74 -17.40 -13.87
C LEU A 143 -7.58 -16.25 -13.32
N ASN A 144 -8.61 -16.58 -12.55
CA ASN A 144 -9.53 -15.61 -11.97
C ASN A 144 -9.05 -15.19 -10.57
N GLY A 145 -8.53 -13.98 -10.41
CA GLY A 145 -8.14 -13.43 -9.12
C GLY A 145 -9.28 -12.81 -8.29
N SER A 146 -10.51 -12.81 -8.81
CA SER A 146 -11.67 -12.27 -8.09
C SER A 146 -12.26 -13.28 -7.10
N ASP A 147 -13.17 -12.81 -6.25
CA ASP A 147 -13.76 -13.60 -5.17
C ASP A 147 -14.91 -14.51 -5.65
N GLU A 148 -15.41 -14.27 -6.86
CA GLU A 148 -16.61 -14.89 -7.42
C GLU A 148 -16.34 -15.41 -8.83
N GLU A 149 -17.17 -16.34 -9.31
CA GLU A 149 -17.09 -16.75 -10.71
C GLU A 149 -17.46 -15.59 -11.64
N VAL A 150 -16.61 -15.35 -12.64
CA VAL A 150 -16.81 -14.31 -13.64
C VAL A 150 -17.44 -14.93 -14.88
N ASP A 151 -18.63 -14.45 -15.24
CA ASP A 151 -19.24 -14.76 -16.53
C ASP A 151 -18.46 -14.08 -17.66
N VAL A 152 -17.51 -14.82 -18.27
CA VAL A 152 -16.71 -14.34 -19.40
C VAL A 152 -17.53 -14.15 -20.69
N GLY A 153 -18.77 -14.64 -20.72
CA GLY A 153 -19.71 -14.37 -21.80
C GLY A 153 -20.02 -12.88 -21.91
N THR A 154 -20.05 -12.14 -20.80
CA THR A 154 -20.26 -10.68 -20.83
C THR A 154 -19.08 -9.92 -21.44
N PHE A 155 -17.89 -10.54 -21.48
CA PHE A 155 -16.71 -10.02 -22.18
C PHE A 155 -16.73 -10.31 -23.68
N GLY A 156 -17.70 -11.08 -24.17
CA GLY A 156 -17.83 -11.45 -25.58
C GLY A 156 -17.29 -12.84 -25.94
N ILE A 157 -16.80 -13.63 -24.97
CA ILE A 157 -16.33 -15.00 -25.23
C ILE A 157 -17.53 -15.93 -25.48
N PRO A 158 -17.66 -16.58 -26.65
CA PRO A 158 -18.78 -17.46 -26.94
C PRO A 158 -18.55 -18.87 -26.36
N LEU A 159 -19.10 -19.15 -25.17
CA LEU A 159 -19.04 -20.46 -24.49
C LEU A 159 -20.40 -21.18 -24.48
N THR A 160 -21.21 -21.03 -25.53
CA THR A 160 -22.54 -21.66 -25.54
C THR A 160 -22.44 -23.17 -25.75
N ARG A 161 -23.50 -23.90 -25.37
CA ARG A 161 -23.54 -25.38 -25.45
C ARG A 161 -23.21 -25.93 -26.85
N PHE A 162 -23.51 -25.17 -27.90
CA PHE A 162 -23.30 -25.60 -29.29
C PHE A 162 -21.98 -25.10 -29.90
N ASP A 163 -21.21 -24.31 -29.16
CA ASP A 163 -19.90 -23.84 -29.60
C ASP A 163 -18.81 -24.91 -29.34
N SER A 164 -17.74 -24.86 -30.13
CA SER A 164 -16.56 -25.71 -29.95
C SER A 164 -15.57 -25.17 -28.91
N ASN A 165 -15.88 -24.03 -28.31
CA ASN A 165 -14.98 -23.31 -27.41
C ASN A 165 -14.98 -23.93 -26.01
N VAL A 166 -13.80 -24.05 -25.43
CA VAL A 166 -13.58 -24.62 -24.10
C VAL A 166 -12.83 -23.62 -23.24
N MET A 167 -13.23 -23.51 -21.99
CA MET A 167 -12.51 -22.77 -20.96
C MET A 167 -12.13 -23.70 -19.81
N ILE A 168 -10.84 -23.71 -19.46
CA ILE A 168 -10.35 -24.22 -18.18
C ILE A 168 -9.95 -23.03 -17.33
N TRP A 169 -10.48 -22.96 -16.11
CA TRP A 169 -10.21 -21.85 -15.22
C TRP A 169 -10.01 -22.30 -13.77
N THR A 170 -9.45 -21.41 -12.96
CA THR A 170 -9.31 -21.61 -11.51
C THR A 170 -9.34 -20.28 -10.80
N PHE A 171 -9.74 -20.28 -9.53
CA PHE A 171 -9.44 -19.17 -8.63
C PHE A 171 -7.92 -19.13 -8.41
N SER A 172 -7.30 -18.00 -8.73
CA SER A 172 -5.87 -17.81 -8.59
C SER A 172 -5.61 -16.38 -8.17
N ARG A 173 -5.20 -16.21 -6.91
CA ARG A 173 -4.69 -14.94 -6.41
C ARG A 173 -3.16 -14.96 -6.41
N ARG A 174 -2.54 -13.80 -6.23
CA ARG A 174 -1.09 -13.72 -6.01
C ARG A 174 -0.65 -14.39 -4.71
N CYS A 175 -1.52 -14.41 -3.71
CA CYS A 175 -1.28 -15.16 -2.47
C CYS A 175 -1.19 -16.67 -2.72
N LEU A 176 -0.49 -17.34 -1.82
CA LEU A 176 -0.41 -18.79 -1.73
C LEU A 176 -1.65 -19.26 -0.96
N THR A 177 -2.66 -19.71 -1.70
CA THR A 177 -3.95 -20.10 -1.11
C THR A 177 -4.00 -21.59 -0.80
N ILE A 178 -4.48 -21.92 0.39
CA ILE A 178 -4.85 -23.27 0.80
C ILE A 178 -6.30 -23.23 1.31
N ASP A 179 -7.17 -23.85 0.53
CA ASP A 179 -8.57 -24.02 0.87
C ASP A 179 -8.85 -25.51 1.10
N SER A 180 -9.08 -25.88 2.35
CA SER A 180 -9.39 -27.27 2.71
C SER A 180 -10.88 -27.60 2.58
N TYR A 181 -11.72 -26.64 2.14
CA TYR A 181 -13.17 -26.75 2.12
C TYR A 181 -13.74 -26.53 0.71
N PRO A 182 -13.69 -27.57 -0.14
CA PRO A 182 -14.08 -27.49 -1.55
C PRO A 182 -15.52 -27.01 -1.78
N TYR A 183 -16.43 -27.23 -0.82
CA TYR A 183 -17.82 -26.78 -0.92
C TYR A 183 -17.94 -25.24 -0.98
N LYS A 184 -17.00 -24.50 -0.38
CA LYS A 184 -16.98 -23.02 -0.48
C LYS A 184 -16.75 -22.54 -1.91
N VAL A 185 -15.98 -23.31 -2.68
CA VAL A 185 -15.78 -23.06 -4.09
C VAL A 185 -17.00 -23.51 -4.88
N GLU A 186 -17.54 -24.71 -4.60
CA GLU A 186 -18.75 -25.23 -5.28
C GLU A 186 -19.93 -24.25 -5.22
N ASP A 187 -20.14 -23.57 -4.08
CA ASP A 187 -21.21 -22.56 -3.91
C ASP A 187 -21.06 -21.33 -4.85
N LYS A 188 -19.85 -21.07 -5.36
CA LYS A 188 -19.55 -19.95 -6.25
C LYS A 188 -19.65 -20.31 -7.74
N LEU A 189 -19.70 -21.61 -8.07
CA LEU A 189 -19.70 -22.13 -9.43
C LEU A 189 -21.12 -22.18 -10.02
N ARG A 190 -21.57 -21.06 -10.57
CA ARG A 190 -22.89 -20.87 -11.19
C ARG A 190 -22.94 -21.21 -12.69
N TYR A 191 -21.86 -20.94 -13.41
CA TYR A 191 -21.74 -21.09 -14.87
C TYR A 191 -20.82 -22.24 -15.28
N THR A 192 -20.08 -22.80 -14.32
CA THR A 192 -19.19 -23.94 -14.53
C THR A 192 -19.95 -25.23 -14.75
N HIS A 193 -19.51 -26.01 -15.75
CA HIS A 193 -20.11 -27.29 -16.11
C HIS A 193 -19.48 -28.45 -15.32
N ALA A 194 -18.16 -28.43 -15.11
CA ALA A 194 -17.45 -29.46 -14.38
C ALA A 194 -16.41 -28.90 -13.40
N LEU A 195 -16.32 -29.51 -12.22
CA LEU A 195 -15.31 -29.24 -11.21
C LEU A 195 -14.35 -30.44 -11.14
N LEU A 196 -13.09 -30.21 -11.53
CA LEU A 196 -12.02 -31.20 -11.44
C LEU A 196 -11.25 -31.03 -10.12
N ARG A 197 -11.16 -32.11 -9.35
CA ARG A 197 -10.47 -32.15 -8.06
C ARG A 197 -9.42 -33.25 -8.03
N THR A 198 -8.31 -32.99 -7.36
CA THR A 198 -7.36 -34.06 -7.07
C THR A 198 -7.92 -34.97 -5.96
N ILE A 199 -7.64 -36.26 -6.04
CA ILE A 199 -8.05 -37.22 -4.99
C ILE A 199 -7.20 -37.08 -3.74
N CYS A 200 -5.92 -36.74 -3.91
CA CYS A 200 -5.00 -36.53 -2.80
C CYS A 200 -5.14 -35.09 -2.30
N SER A 201 -5.29 -34.91 -0.99
CA SER A 201 -5.13 -33.59 -0.34
C SER A 201 -3.68 -33.14 -0.38
N LEU A 202 -3.44 -31.83 -0.29
CA LEU A 202 -2.12 -31.23 -0.12
C LEU A 202 -1.36 -31.81 1.09
N THR A 203 -2.10 -32.14 2.16
CA THR A 203 -1.53 -32.71 3.40
C THR A 203 -1.08 -34.17 3.25
N GLU A 204 -1.56 -34.87 2.21
CA GLU A 204 -1.20 -36.26 1.89
C GLU A 204 0.00 -36.39 0.94
N LEU A 205 0.50 -35.26 0.43
CA LEU A 205 1.71 -35.22 -0.37
C LEU A 205 2.95 -35.48 0.49
N ARG A 206 3.97 -36.07 -0.12
CA ARG A 206 5.31 -36.17 0.46
C ARG A 206 5.97 -34.79 0.41
N ARG A 207 6.93 -34.55 1.30
CA ARG A 207 7.70 -33.30 1.31
C ARG A 207 8.32 -32.95 -0.04
N ALA A 208 8.87 -33.94 -0.76
CA ALA A 208 9.45 -33.71 -2.08
C ALA A 208 8.40 -33.27 -3.12
N GLU A 209 7.23 -33.92 -3.13
CA GLU A 209 6.10 -33.60 -4.03
C GLU A 209 5.59 -32.17 -3.75
N PHE A 210 5.42 -31.80 -2.48
CA PHE A 210 5.04 -30.44 -2.09
C PHE A 210 6.08 -29.39 -2.48
N LEU A 211 7.36 -29.65 -2.22
CA LEU A 211 8.44 -28.71 -2.56
C LEU A 211 8.55 -28.50 -4.07
N GLU A 212 8.32 -29.54 -4.88
CA GLU A 212 8.29 -29.42 -6.33
C GLU A 212 7.16 -28.49 -6.82
N LEU A 213 5.95 -28.66 -6.26
CA LEU A 213 4.82 -27.76 -6.53
C LEU A 213 5.12 -26.32 -6.12
N LEU A 214 5.72 -26.14 -4.94
CA LEU A 214 6.11 -24.83 -4.44
C LEU A 214 7.20 -24.20 -5.32
N HIS A 215 8.19 -24.95 -5.77
CA HIS A 215 9.23 -24.48 -6.69
C HIS A 215 8.62 -23.96 -8.00
N GLN A 216 7.66 -24.66 -8.58
CA GLN A 216 6.99 -24.19 -9.80
C GLN A 216 6.14 -22.93 -9.55
N LYS A 217 5.47 -22.83 -8.40
CA LYS A 217 4.76 -21.60 -8.02
C LYS A 217 5.74 -20.44 -7.85
N VAL A 218 6.86 -20.66 -7.17
CA VAL A 218 7.94 -19.70 -6.94
C VAL A 218 8.58 -19.21 -8.24
N ALA A 219 8.70 -20.05 -9.27
CA ALA A 219 9.18 -19.61 -10.58
C ALA A 219 8.34 -18.44 -11.14
N THR A 220 7.04 -18.42 -10.85
CA THR A 220 6.14 -17.30 -11.22
C THR A 220 6.49 -16.01 -10.47
N ILE A 221 6.74 -16.12 -9.16
CA ILE A 221 7.08 -15.00 -8.28
C ILE A 221 8.40 -14.40 -8.76
N VAL A 222 9.42 -15.25 -8.94
CA VAL A 222 10.75 -14.85 -9.42
C VAL A 222 10.69 -14.17 -10.79
N ALA A 223 9.93 -14.71 -11.74
CA ALA A 223 9.85 -14.17 -13.10
C ALA A 223 9.21 -12.76 -13.16
N ARG A 224 8.34 -12.42 -12.21
CA ARG A 224 7.67 -11.12 -12.14
C ARG A 224 8.42 -10.10 -11.31
N ASN A 225 9.35 -10.57 -10.47
CA ASN A 225 10.04 -9.73 -9.53
C ASN A 225 11.09 -8.85 -10.23
N PRO A 226 11.19 -7.54 -9.89
CA PRO A 226 12.20 -6.64 -10.47
C PRO A 226 13.64 -7.11 -10.28
N PHE A 227 13.91 -7.97 -9.30
CA PHE A 227 15.23 -8.51 -8.99
C PHE A 227 15.49 -9.92 -9.55
N VAL A 228 14.73 -10.38 -10.56
CA VAL A 228 14.82 -11.73 -11.15
C VAL A 228 16.24 -12.30 -11.31
N LEU A 229 17.22 -11.50 -11.76
CA LEU A 229 18.61 -11.94 -11.99
C LEU A 229 19.42 -12.19 -10.70
N LYS A 230 18.93 -11.72 -9.55
CA LYS A 230 19.59 -11.81 -8.24
C LYS A 230 18.85 -12.72 -7.26
N LEU A 231 17.65 -13.20 -7.63
CA LEU A 231 16.87 -14.12 -6.82
C LEU A 231 17.34 -15.55 -7.05
N ASP A 232 17.69 -16.23 -5.96
CA ASP A 232 17.80 -17.69 -5.94
C ASP A 232 16.40 -18.28 -5.68
N PRO A 233 15.84 -19.11 -6.58
CA PRO A 233 14.55 -19.76 -6.34
C PRO A 233 14.49 -20.55 -5.02
N THR A 234 15.61 -21.10 -4.56
CA THR A 234 15.69 -21.83 -3.28
C THR A 234 15.48 -20.90 -2.09
N MET A 235 16.07 -19.69 -2.15
CA MET A 235 15.85 -18.64 -1.15
C MET A 235 14.37 -18.23 -1.10
N VAL A 236 13.72 -18.06 -2.26
CA VAL A 236 12.30 -17.66 -2.31
C VAL A 236 11.40 -18.77 -1.77
N VAL A 237 11.71 -20.05 -2.04
CA VAL A 237 11.04 -21.20 -1.41
C VAL A 237 11.17 -21.14 0.11
N ASP A 238 12.37 -20.87 0.62
CA ASP A 238 12.60 -20.71 2.07
C ASP A 238 11.79 -19.54 2.65
N CYS A 239 11.68 -18.40 1.95
CA CYS A 239 10.81 -17.28 2.36
C CYS A 239 9.33 -17.71 2.43
N CYS A 240 8.84 -18.43 1.42
CA CYS A 240 7.47 -18.96 1.41
C CYS A 240 7.22 -19.93 2.56
N LEU A 241 8.16 -20.84 2.84
CA LEU A 241 8.06 -21.78 3.97
C LEU A 241 8.11 -21.07 5.31
N TYR A 242 8.93 -20.02 5.44
CA TYR A 242 9.03 -19.24 6.68
C TYR A 242 7.72 -18.49 6.95
N GLU A 243 7.12 -17.88 5.93
CA GLU A 243 5.82 -17.22 6.07
C GLU A 243 4.72 -18.22 6.45
N LEU A 244 4.73 -19.42 5.85
CA LEU A 244 3.81 -20.48 6.25
C LEU A 244 4.02 -20.88 7.72
N PHE A 245 5.28 -20.99 8.16
CA PHE A 245 5.63 -21.27 9.55
C PHE A 245 5.07 -20.21 10.50
N LEU A 246 5.27 -18.93 10.20
CA LEU A 246 4.75 -17.84 11.00
C LEU A 246 3.22 -17.87 11.06
N HIS A 247 2.56 -18.07 9.92
CA HIS A 247 1.11 -18.16 9.83
C HIS A 247 0.58 -19.30 10.71
N CYS A 248 1.16 -20.50 10.60
CA CYS A 248 0.68 -21.70 11.29
C CYS A 248 1.00 -21.72 12.79
N ARG A 249 2.16 -21.18 13.19
CA ARG A 249 2.73 -21.42 14.53
C ARG A 249 2.92 -20.18 15.37
N PHE A 250 2.73 -18.97 14.83
CA PHE A 250 3.08 -17.76 15.56
C PHE A 250 2.01 -16.66 15.48
N HIS A 251 1.54 -16.30 14.30
CA HIS A 251 0.63 -15.18 14.11
C HIS A 251 -0.74 -15.38 14.76
N THR A 252 -1.34 -16.57 14.61
CA THR A 252 -2.62 -16.89 15.27
C THR A 252 -2.52 -16.79 16.80
N ILE A 253 -1.35 -17.10 17.37
CA ILE A 253 -1.16 -17.23 18.82
C ILE A 253 -0.80 -15.90 19.47
N THR A 254 0.05 -15.11 18.80
CA THR A 254 0.46 -13.78 19.26
C THR A 254 -0.56 -12.68 18.95
N GLU A 255 -1.79 -13.04 18.56
CA GLU A 255 -2.81 -12.09 18.11
C GLU A 255 -2.27 -11.15 17.01
N TYR A 256 -1.42 -11.69 16.13
CA TYR A 256 -0.86 -10.98 14.99
C TYR A 256 0.06 -9.79 15.34
N LYS A 257 0.61 -9.73 16.57
CA LYS A 257 1.49 -8.63 17.06
C LYS A 257 2.71 -8.35 16.17
N TRP A 258 3.31 -9.39 15.59
CA TRP A 258 4.54 -9.33 14.78
C TRP A 258 4.34 -9.68 13.31
N VAL A 259 3.11 -9.64 12.78
CA VAL A 259 2.84 -9.92 11.36
C VAL A 259 3.66 -9.02 10.45
N GLY A 260 3.77 -7.75 10.80
CA GLY A 260 4.59 -6.79 10.08
C GLY A 260 6.09 -6.93 10.38
N HIS A 261 6.63 -8.14 10.57
CA HIS A 261 8.09 -8.40 10.65
C HIS A 261 8.56 -9.57 9.78
N ALA A 262 7.70 -10.19 8.96
CA ALA A 262 8.05 -11.30 8.05
C ALA A 262 9.35 -11.04 7.26
N SER A 263 9.40 -9.90 6.56
CA SER A 263 10.56 -9.43 5.81
C SER A 263 11.85 -9.29 6.64
N ASN A 264 11.72 -8.88 7.91
CA ASN A 264 12.86 -8.76 8.83
C ASN A 264 13.35 -10.13 9.28
N PHE A 265 12.44 -11.08 9.51
CA PHE A 265 12.81 -12.43 9.89
C PHE A 265 13.61 -13.13 8.80
N TRP A 266 13.29 -12.96 7.52
CA TRP A 266 14.08 -13.57 6.44
C TRP A 266 15.54 -13.08 6.41
N ILE A 267 15.78 -11.79 6.66
CA ILE A 267 17.13 -11.21 6.75
C ILE A 267 17.81 -11.66 8.05
N CYS A 268 17.09 -11.61 9.17
CA CYS A 268 17.63 -11.91 10.49
C CYS A 268 17.89 -13.40 10.70
N ASP A 269 17.14 -14.30 10.06
CA ASP A 269 17.43 -15.75 10.00
C ASP A 269 18.65 -16.02 9.11
N GLY A 270 18.82 -15.22 8.06
CA GLY A 270 19.91 -15.35 7.08
C GLY A 270 19.49 -16.05 5.80
N ILE A 271 18.19 -16.10 5.51
CA ILE A 271 17.64 -16.58 4.23
C ILE A 271 18.02 -15.59 3.13
N ILE A 272 17.78 -14.29 3.36
CA ILE A 272 18.14 -13.22 2.43
C ILE A 272 19.40 -12.52 2.95
N GLN A 273 20.46 -12.50 2.14
CA GLN A 273 21.76 -11.93 2.50
C GLN A 273 22.29 -10.98 1.41
N GLY A 274 23.30 -10.18 1.79
CA GLY A 274 24.00 -9.26 0.89
C GLY A 274 23.48 -7.81 0.94
N ASP A 275 24.15 -6.93 0.20
CA ASP A 275 23.97 -5.48 0.30
C ASP A 275 22.58 -4.99 -0.09
N ILE A 276 21.87 -5.76 -0.93
CA ILE A 276 20.52 -5.45 -1.41
C ILE A 276 19.44 -6.29 -0.74
N ALA A 277 19.77 -7.02 0.34
CA ALA A 277 18.85 -7.93 1.02
C ALA A 277 17.53 -7.26 1.41
N ARG A 278 17.58 -5.98 1.79
CA ARG A 278 16.41 -5.19 2.15
C ARG A 278 15.46 -4.98 0.97
N ASP A 279 15.99 -4.61 -0.19
CA ASP A 279 15.18 -4.32 -1.37
C ASP A 279 14.53 -5.61 -1.91
N ILE A 280 15.28 -6.72 -1.87
CA ILE A 280 14.74 -8.06 -2.16
C ILE A 280 13.63 -8.41 -1.17
N SER A 281 13.90 -8.29 0.13
CA SER A 281 12.94 -8.65 1.18
C SER A 281 11.64 -7.84 1.09
N ASN A 282 11.74 -6.51 0.94
CA ASN A 282 10.58 -5.63 0.77
C ASN A 282 9.77 -5.97 -0.50
N SER A 283 10.44 -6.38 -1.58
CA SER A 283 9.75 -6.77 -2.81
C SER A 283 9.04 -8.11 -2.67
N LEU A 284 9.68 -9.10 -2.02
CA LEU A 284 9.09 -10.42 -1.78
C LEU A 284 7.96 -10.37 -0.75
N ASP A 285 8.08 -9.51 0.26
CA ASP A 285 7.04 -9.31 1.29
C ASP A 285 5.70 -8.97 0.65
N ARG A 286 5.69 -8.15 -0.41
CA ARG A 286 4.47 -7.80 -1.16
C ARG A 286 3.87 -8.93 -2.00
N GLU A 287 4.64 -9.98 -2.28
CA GLU A 287 4.23 -11.09 -3.15
C GLU A 287 3.94 -12.37 -2.36
N ILE A 288 4.63 -12.61 -1.25
CA ILE A 288 4.56 -13.84 -0.46
C ILE A 288 3.60 -13.64 0.70
N HIS A 289 2.36 -14.06 0.51
CA HIS A 289 1.35 -14.09 1.56
C HIS A 289 0.58 -15.42 1.50
N TRP A 290 0.36 -16.06 2.65
CA TRP A 290 -0.48 -17.26 2.73
C TRP A 290 -1.91 -16.91 3.12
N GLU A 291 -2.87 -17.47 2.40
CA GLU A 291 -4.29 -17.40 2.72
C GLU A 291 -4.79 -18.81 3.04
N CYS A 292 -5.08 -19.07 4.32
CA CYS A 292 -5.44 -20.37 4.87
C CYS A 292 -6.82 -20.31 5.53
N ASP A 293 -7.75 -21.16 5.09
CA ASP A 293 -9.14 -21.16 5.59
C ASP A 293 -9.35 -21.83 6.97
N SER A 294 -8.31 -22.47 7.54
CA SER A 294 -8.36 -23.02 8.89
C SER A 294 -6.99 -23.05 9.57
N SER A 295 -6.97 -22.80 10.89
CA SER A 295 -5.79 -23.05 11.72
C SER A 295 -5.45 -24.55 11.75
N SER A 296 -6.43 -25.45 11.68
CA SER A 296 -6.24 -26.90 11.79
C SER A 296 -5.59 -27.54 10.55
N GLY A 297 -5.98 -27.14 9.34
CA GLY A 297 -5.42 -27.68 8.08
C GLY A 297 -4.01 -27.17 7.80
N CYS A 298 -3.77 -25.87 8.00
CA CYS A 298 -2.43 -25.30 7.83
C CYS A 298 -1.46 -25.77 8.91
N CYS A 299 -1.93 -26.11 10.12
CA CYS A 299 -1.11 -26.83 11.10
C CYS A 299 -0.48 -28.09 10.49
N LEU A 300 -1.22 -28.96 9.78
CA LEU A 300 -0.66 -30.22 9.24
C LEU A 300 0.47 -30.02 8.21
N LEU A 301 0.59 -28.83 7.62
CA LEU A 301 1.67 -28.50 6.71
C LEU A 301 3.01 -28.24 7.43
N TYR A 302 3.04 -28.22 8.77
CA TYR A 302 4.28 -28.12 9.55
C TYR A 302 5.27 -29.22 9.17
N GLN A 303 4.80 -30.40 8.75
CA GLN A 303 5.65 -31.51 8.34
C GLN A 303 6.57 -31.16 7.16
N PHE A 304 6.23 -30.13 6.40
CA PHE A 304 7.01 -29.63 5.27
C PHE A 304 8.00 -28.50 5.65
N MET A 305 7.97 -28.01 6.88
CA MET A 305 8.86 -26.94 7.34
C MET A 305 10.25 -27.47 7.71
N PRO A 306 11.33 -26.69 7.51
CA PRO A 306 12.64 -27.02 8.05
C PRO A 306 12.65 -27.08 9.59
N CYS A 307 13.42 -28.00 10.18
CA CYS A 307 13.53 -28.14 11.64
C CYS A 307 14.32 -27.01 12.32
N ARG A 308 14.96 -26.11 11.55
CA ARG A 308 15.75 -24.97 12.08
C ARG A 308 14.89 -23.83 12.67
N TRP A 309 13.57 -23.85 12.46
CA TRP A 309 12.65 -22.87 13.01
C TRP A 309 11.77 -23.53 14.07
N THR A 310 11.82 -22.98 15.28
CA THR A 310 11.15 -23.57 16.44
C THR A 310 10.15 -22.60 17.04
N SER A 311 8.97 -23.11 17.41
CA SER A 311 7.97 -22.35 18.15
C SER A 311 7.38 -23.18 19.30
N ILE A 312 7.48 -22.65 20.52
CA ILE A 312 7.07 -23.31 21.78
C ILE A 312 5.96 -22.49 22.45
N HIS A 313 4.91 -23.19 22.90
CA HIS A 313 3.67 -22.63 23.45
C HIS A 313 3.17 -23.40 24.67
N PRO A 314 2.33 -22.81 25.55
CA PRO A 314 1.92 -23.40 26.83
C PRO A 314 1.13 -24.69 26.70
N ASP A 315 0.42 -24.86 25.58
CA ASP A 315 -0.42 -26.03 25.28
C ASP A 315 0.40 -27.24 24.79
N ASN A 316 1.66 -27.01 24.38
CA ASN A 316 2.56 -28.05 23.88
C ASN A 316 3.57 -28.55 24.94
N ILE A 317 3.51 -28.04 26.16
CA ILE A 317 4.44 -28.42 27.23
C ILE A 317 3.83 -29.61 27.99
N GLN A 318 4.24 -30.83 27.66
CA GLN A 318 4.34 -31.86 28.69
C GLN A 318 5.54 -31.48 29.56
N ASP A 319 5.36 -31.51 30.89
CA ASP A 319 6.16 -30.81 31.92
C ASP A 319 7.70 -31.05 31.94
N HIS A 320 8.32 -31.69 30.95
CA HIS A 320 9.76 -32.01 30.93
C HIS A 320 10.53 -31.89 29.59
N GLU A 321 9.98 -31.35 28.50
CA GLU A 321 10.76 -31.21 27.23
C GLU A 321 11.26 -29.76 27.00
N TYR A 322 12.37 -29.41 27.65
CA TYR A 322 13.36 -28.47 27.07
C TYR A 322 14.48 -29.26 26.37
N GLU A 323 14.13 -30.46 25.84
CA GLU A 323 15.09 -31.35 25.18
C GLU A 323 15.74 -30.65 23.99
N GLU A 324 17.04 -30.91 23.83
CA GLU A 324 18.00 -30.29 22.92
C GLU A 324 17.37 -29.90 21.57
N LEU A 325 17.12 -28.61 21.36
CA LEU A 325 16.73 -28.13 20.03
C LEU A 325 17.87 -28.42 19.06
N PRO A 326 17.58 -28.62 17.76
CA PRO A 326 18.61 -28.88 16.77
C PRO A 326 19.71 -27.82 16.81
N VAL A 327 20.97 -28.24 16.66
CA VAL A 327 22.14 -27.32 16.66
C VAL A 327 22.02 -26.28 15.54
N GLU A 328 21.34 -26.64 14.46
CA GLU A 328 21.08 -25.80 13.30
C GLU A 328 19.97 -24.76 13.51
N THR A 329 19.40 -24.65 14.73
CA THR A 329 18.30 -23.72 15.02
C THR A 329 18.73 -22.28 14.74
N SER A 330 17.99 -21.62 13.83
CA SER A 330 18.22 -20.24 13.40
C SER A 330 17.16 -19.27 13.92
N SER A 331 15.97 -19.78 14.27
CA SER A 331 14.85 -18.95 14.75
C SER A 331 14.08 -19.63 15.88
N ILE A 332 13.88 -18.93 16.99
CA ILE A 332 13.18 -19.43 18.18
C ILE A 332 12.07 -18.45 18.57
N PHE A 333 10.85 -18.98 18.68
CA PHE A 333 9.64 -18.23 19.08
C PHE A 333 9.05 -18.85 20.34
N LEU A 334 9.24 -18.19 21.48
CA LEU A 334 8.74 -18.61 22.78
C LEU A 334 7.58 -17.71 23.18
N THR A 335 6.36 -18.25 23.18
CA THR A 335 5.21 -17.46 23.60
C THR A 335 4.49 -18.16 24.74
N PHE A 336 4.38 -17.47 25.87
CA PHE A 336 3.71 -17.98 27.05
C PHE A 336 2.60 -17.04 27.53
N THR A 337 1.82 -17.51 28.49
CA THR A 337 0.79 -16.69 29.15
C THR A 337 1.31 -16.15 30.48
N SER A 338 0.75 -15.03 30.94
CA SER A 338 1.08 -14.46 32.25
C SER A 338 0.83 -15.42 33.42
N SER A 339 -0.02 -16.44 33.26
CA SER A 339 -0.29 -17.48 34.26
C SER A 339 0.78 -18.58 34.30
N ARG A 340 1.53 -18.81 33.22
CA ARG A 340 2.61 -19.80 33.12
C ARG A 340 3.86 -19.12 32.59
N ARG A 341 4.58 -18.42 33.48
CA ARG A 341 5.80 -17.69 33.16
C ARG A 341 7.04 -18.54 33.45
N PRO A 342 7.73 -19.09 32.44
CA PRO A 342 8.98 -19.79 32.66
C PRO A 342 10.11 -18.82 33.02
N VAL A 343 11.03 -19.31 33.84
CA VAL A 343 12.26 -18.60 34.23
C VAL A 343 13.42 -19.21 33.47
N PHE A 344 14.11 -18.42 32.65
CA PHE A 344 15.27 -18.89 31.89
C PHE A 344 16.57 -18.62 32.65
N SER A 345 17.44 -19.62 32.68
CA SER A 345 18.79 -19.49 33.24
C SER A 345 19.71 -18.71 32.32
N ASN A 346 20.69 -18.03 32.89
CA ASN A 346 21.72 -17.32 32.14
C ASN A 346 22.41 -18.26 31.14
N GLY A 347 22.65 -17.78 29.92
CA GLY A 347 23.28 -18.55 28.85
C GLY A 347 22.48 -19.74 28.32
N ALA A 348 21.17 -19.82 28.56
CA ALA A 348 20.32 -20.90 28.04
C ALA A 348 20.38 -21.05 26.50
N PHE A 349 20.76 -19.99 25.77
CA PHE A 349 20.89 -19.99 24.31
C PHE A 349 22.34 -19.96 23.82
N ASP A 350 23.35 -20.00 24.71
CA ASP A 350 24.77 -19.91 24.34
C ASP A 350 25.24 -21.03 23.38
N TYR A 351 24.51 -22.14 23.32
CA TYR A 351 24.81 -23.26 22.43
C TYR A 351 24.41 -23.01 20.96
N TYR A 352 23.43 -22.13 20.70
CA TYR A 352 22.87 -21.93 19.36
C TYR A 352 23.63 -20.86 18.58
N LYS A 353 24.68 -21.29 17.87
CA LYS A 353 25.58 -20.39 17.10
C LYS A 353 24.95 -19.78 15.84
N ASN A 354 23.83 -20.31 15.39
CA ASN A 354 23.13 -19.83 14.19
C ASN A 354 21.88 -19.01 14.53
N LEU A 355 21.61 -18.78 15.82
CA LEU A 355 20.40 -18.11 16.27
C LEU A 355 20.38 -16.66 15.76
N GLY A 356 19.55 -16.41 14.75
CA GLY A 356 19.38 -15.12 14.11
C GLY A 356 18.12 -14.39 14.59
N VAL A 357 17.07 -15.12 14.95
CA VAL A 357 15.78 -14.57 15.44
C VAL A 357 15.42 -15.18 16.79
N LEU A 358 15.18 -14.33 17.79
CA LEU A 358 14.65 -14.73 19.09
C LEU A 358 13.45 -13.87 19.47
N ILE A 359 12.32 -14.53 19.74
CA ILE A 359 11.14 -13.90 20.33
C ILE A 359 10.81 -14.56 21.66
N MET A 360 10.62 -13.75 22.70
CA MET A 360 10.23 -14.19 24.02
C MET A 360 9.03 -13.37 24.51
N SER A 361 7.91 -14.03 24.79
CA SER A 361 6.71 -13.40 25.33
C SER A 361 6.34 -14.00 26.68
N CYS A 362 6.02 -13.15 27.66
CA CYS A 362 5.65 -13.53 29.03
C CYS A 362 6.68 -14.42 29.74
N CYS A 363 7.97 -14.10 29.60
CA CYS A 363 9.09 -14.84 30.23
C CYS A 363 9.66 -14.08 31.45
N ALA A 364 10.46 -14.76 32.28
CA ALA A 364 11.31 -14.14 33.29
C ALA A 364 12.78 -14.55 33.09
N PHE A 365 13.70 -13.61 33.17
CA PHE A 365 15.15 -13.86 33.13
C PHE A 365 15.92 -12.67 33.70
N SER A 366 17.21 -12.85 34.02
CA SER A 366 18.02 -11.76 34.57
C SER A 366 18.37 -10.74 33.49
N PHE A 367 17.96 -9.49 33.67
CA PHE A 367 18.26 -8.42 32.70
C PHE A 367 19.75 -8.07 32.64
N ALA A 368 20.46 -8.22 33.75
CA ALA A 368 21.90 -7.99 33.83
C ALA A 368 22.73 -9.13 33.18
N SER A 369 22.16 -10.33 33.01
CA SER A 369 22.80 -11.47 32.36
C SER A 369 21.76 -12.29 31.59
N PRO A 370 21.30 -11.78 30.44
CA PRO A 370 20.21 -12.39 29.68
C PRO A 370 20.61 -13.77 29.14
N PRO A 371 19.63 -14.66 28.88
CA PRO A 371 19.89 -16.04 28.47
C PRO A 371 20.54 -16.17 27.09
N PHE A 372 20.54 -15.10 26.30
CA PHE A 372 21.08 -14.99 24.94
C PHE A 372 22.30 -14.04 24.87
N GLN A 373 22.93 -13.74 26.01
CA GLN A 373 24.01 -12.76 26.09
C GLN A 373 25.18 -13.04 25.12
N LYS A 374 25.53 -14.32 24.89
CA LYS A 374 26.65 -14.71 24.02
C LYS A 374 26.26 -15.05 22.57
N CYS A 375 25.00 -14.85 22.17
CA CYS A 375 24.53 -15.14 20.83
C CYS A 375 24.97 -14.05 19.85
N ASP A 376 26.19 -14.15 19.31
CA ASP A 376 26.80 -13.21 18.36
C ASP A 376 26.15 -13.20 16.96
N SER A 377 25.37 -14.22 16.63
CA SER A 377 24.59 -14.30 15.39
C SER A 377 23.23 -13.61 15.46
N LEU A 378 22.80 -13.15 16.64
CA LEU A 378 21.44 -12.66 16.88
C LEU A 378 21.20 -11.32 16.17
N ARG A 379 20.25 -11.31 15.23
CA ARG A 379 19.91 -10.12 14.41
C ARG A 379 18.53 -9.55 14.74
N PHE A 380 17.60 -10.36 15.23
CA PHE A 380 16.27 -9.93 15.69
C PHE A 380 16.03 -10.35 17.13
N LEU A 381 15.68 -9.39 17.99
CA LEU A 381 15.25 -9.64 19.35
C LEU A 381 13.89 -9.00 19.60
N GLY A 382 12.87 -9.83 19.84
CA GLY A 382 11.52 -9.41 20.21
C GLY A 382 11.17 -9.84 21.63
N LEU A 383 10.83 -8.89 22.50
CA LEU A 383 10.41 -9.16 23.88
C LEU A 383 9.03 -8.58 24.14
N ASP A 384 8.13 -9.38 24.71
CA ASP A 384 6.78 -8.95 25.09
C ASP A 384 6.44 -9.37 26.52
N HIS A 385 6.04 -8.42 27.36
CA HIS A 385 5.67 -8.66 28.77
C HIS A 385 6.72 -9.46 29.57
N CYS A 386 8.01 -9.38 29.23
CA CYS A 386 9.09 -10.05 29.96
C CYS A 386 9.45 -9.26 31.23
N ILE A 387 9.86 -9.97 32.29
CA ILE A 387 10.24 -9.36 33.56
C ILE A 387 11.64 -9.78 33.99
N ASP A 388 12.31 -8.90 34.73
CA ASP A 388 13.57 -9.24 35.39
C ASP A 388 13.30 -10.27 36.49
N SER A 389 14.07 -11.36 36.50
CA SER A 389 14.02 -12.34 37.58
C SER A 389 14.80 -11.90 38.81
N GLU A 390 15.64 -10.87 38.70
CA GLU A 390 16.56 -10.40 39.76
C GLU A 390 17.53 -11.51 40.28
N THR A 391 17.61 -12.65 39.59
CA THR A 391 18.33 -13.85 40.07
C THR A 391 19.83 -13.87 39.74
N GLY A 392 20.41 -12.77 39.25
CA GLY A 392 21.81 -12.69 38.84
C GLY A 392 22.50 -11.46 39.41
N LYS A 393 23.67 -11.63 40.03
CA LYS A 393 24.63 -10.53 40.17
C LYS A 393 25.25 -10.33 38.78
N GLY A 394 24.82 -9.29 38.07
CA GLY A 394 25.48 -8.88 36.84
C GLY A 394 26.98 -8.70 37.11
N ASP A 395 27.81 -9.31 36.30
CA ASP A 395 29.19 -8.86 36.19
C ASP A 395 29.14 -7.59 35.35
N GLU A 396 29.40 -6.43 35.98
CA GLU A 396 29.40 -5.11 35.33
C GLU A 396 30.37 -5.05 34.12
N THR A 397 31.28 -6.03 34.00
CA THR A 397 32.23 -6.16 32.88
C THR A 397 31.80 -7.11 31.77
N ALA A 398 30.63 -7.75 31.88
CA ALA A 398 30.23 -8.77 30.92
C ALA A 398 29.81 -8.16 29.58
N GLU A 399 30.59 -8.43 28.54
CA GLU A 399 30.33 -8.01 27.16
C GLU A 399 29.04 -8.69 26.65
N TRP A 400 28.08 -7.91 26.16
CA TRP A 400 26.83 -8.42 25.57
C TRP A 400 27.06 -8.64 24.08
N ALA A 401 27.70 -9.74 23.72
CA ALA A 401 28.03 -10.05 22.32
C ALA A 401 26.79 -9.93 21.39
N CYS A 402 25.61 -10.29 21.90
CA CYS A 402 24.37 -10.29 21.13
C CYS A 402 23.90 -8.91 20.64
N ILE A 403 24.23 -7.80 21.32
CA ILE A 403 23.71 -6.48 20.90
C ILE A 403 24.47 -5.89 19.71
N HIS A 404 25.70 -6.35 19.46
CA HIS A 404 26.53 -5.85 18.36
C HIS A 404 25.99 -6.26 16.98
N SER A 405 25.32 -7.41 16.90
CA SER A 405 24.78 -7.97 15.66
C SER A 405 23.32 -7.60 15.39
N LEU A 406 22.62 -6.97 16.35
CA LEU A 406 21.20 -6.67 16.20
C LEU A 406 20.93 -5.72 15.04
N LEU A 407 19.97 -6.11 14.21
CA LEU A 407 19.35 -5.29 13.17
C LEU A 407 17.99 -4.76 13.63
N VAL A 408 17.26 -5.54 14.44
CA VAL A 408 15.93 -5.20 14.94
C VAL A 408 15.82 -5.49 16.42
N LEU A 409 15.38 -4.48 17.18
CA LEU A 409 15.01 -4.60 18.59
C LEU A 409 13.55 -4.18 18.78
N ASP A 410 12.70 -5.10 19.20
CA ASP A 410 11.28 -4.87 19.46
C ASP A 410 10.95 -5.16 20.92
N LEU A 411 10.73 -4.11 21.71
CA LEU A 411 10.41 -4.17 23.14
C LEU A 411 8.97 -3.75 23.38
N ARG A 412 8.16 -4.67 23.88
CA ARG A 412 6.74 -4.45 24.19
C ARG A 412 6.47 -4.76 25.65
N TYR A 413 5.95 -3.78 26.39
CA TYR A 413 5.57 -3.92 27.79
C TYR A 413 6.67 -4.62 28.64
N THR A 414 7.94 -4.39 28.31
CA THR A 414 9.13 -5.03 28.90
C THR A 414 10.09 -3.93 29.34
N GLU A 415 10.22 -3.71 30.64
CA GLU A 415 10.96 -2.58 31.22
C GLU A 415 12.47 -2.84 31.30
N TRP A 416 13.12 -3.05 30.15
CA TRP A 416 14.56 -3.28 30.10
C TRP A 416 15.31 -1.96 29.90
N ASN A 417 15.58 -1.26 31.00
CA ASN A 417 16.18 0.08 30.94
C ASN A 417 17.66 0.08 30.56
N GLU A 418 18.38 -0.99 30.93
CA GLU A 418 19.83 -1.14 30.70
C GLU A 418 20.18 -1.29 29.22
N VAL A 419 19.42 -2.10 28.47
CA VAL A 419 19.63 -2.29 27.01
C VAL A 419 19.44 -0.99 26.23
N LEU A 420 18.63 -0.07 26.77
CA LEU A 420 18.33 1.24 26.19
C LEU A 420 19.22 2.38 26.74
N SER A 421 20.23 2.06 27.55
CA SER A 421 21.19 3.04 28.07
C SER A 421 22.12 3.57 26.98
N GLU A 422 22.65 4.78 27.19
CA GLU A 422 23.59 5.42 26.26
C GLU A 422 24.78 4.50 25.89
N GLU A 423 25.38 3.84 26.88
CA GLU A 423 26.49 2.91 26.67
C GLU A 423 26.11 1.74 25.75
N LYS A 424 24.94 1.12 25.95
CA LYS A 424 24.52 -0.03 25.12
C LYS A 424 24.08 0.41 23.72
N LEU A 425 23.45 1.57 23.60
CA LEU A 425 23.10 2.15 22.30
C LEU A 425 24.34 2.45 21.45
N ASP A 426 25.45 2.87 22.06
CA ASP A 426 26.72 3.10 21.35
C ASP A 426 27.28 1.80 20.72
N LEU A 427 26.97 0.65 21.30
CA LEU A 427 27.41 -0.67 20.81
C LEU A 427 26.51 -1.22 19.69
N MET A 428 25.26 -0.74 19.59
CA MET A 428 24.24 -1.20 18.65
C MET A 428 24.32 -0.51 17.28
N THR A 429 25.50 -0.46 16.68
CA THR A 429 25.74 0.31 15.44
C THR A 429 24.96 -0.21 14.23
N ASN A 430 24.53 -1.48 14.24
CA ASN A 430 23.86 -2.14 13.13
C ASN A 430 22.32 -2.05 13.17
N ILE A 431 21.74 -1.50 14.25
CA ILE A 431 20.28 -1.40 14.39
C ILE A 431 19.69 -0.56 13.24
N ARG A 432 18.70 -1.16 12.58
CA ARG A 432 17.90 -0.56 11.52
C ARG A 432 16.48 -0.28 11.99
N GLU A 433 15.94 -1.12 12.87
CA GLU A 433 14.62 -0.91 13.45
C GLU A 433 14.65 -0.99 14.98
N LEU A 434 14.04 0.00 15.61
CA LEU A 434 13.82 0.03 17.05
C LEU A 434 12.34 0.30 17.32
N ASN A 435 11.67 -0.66 17.95
CA ASN A 435 10.29 -0.55 18.39
C ASN A 435 10.21 -0.60 19.92
N ILE A 436 9.49 0.37 20.48
CA ILE A 436 9.24 0.50 21.91
C ILE A 436 7.74 0.71 22.11
N GLU A 437 7.04 -0.27 22.68
CA GLU A 437 5.61 -0.21 22.98
C GLU A 437 5.38 -0.38 24.48
N GLY A 438 4.52 0.46 25.07
CA GLY A 438 4.07 0.24 26.44
C GLY A 438 5.11 0.58 27.52
N VAL A 439 6.28 1.07 27.13
CA VAL A 439 7.38 1.44 28.03
C VAL A 439 8.04 2.72 27.54
N ARG A 440 8.53 3.56 28.47
CA ARG A 440 9.18 4.86 28.21
C ARG A 440 8.30 5.85 27.41
N GLY A 441 8.56 7.14 27.58
CA GLY A 441 7.92 8.20 26.80
C GLY A 441 8.76 8.60 25.58
N TRP A 442 8.14 9.26 24.59
CA TRP A 442 8.81 9.87 23.44
C TRP A 442 10.07 10.70 23.77
N GLN A 443 10.17 11.26 24.99
CA GLN A 443 11.35 11.98 25.49
C GLN A 443 12.62 11.11 25.53
N TYR A 444 12.50 9.79 25.48
CA TYR A 444 13.63 8.86 25.33
C TYR A 444 14.46 9.15 24.07
N THR A 445 13.87 9.78 23.05
CA THR A 445 14.54 10.14 21.80
C THR A 445 15.82 10.96 22.00
N ALA A 446 15.96 11.71 23.11
CA ALA A 446 17.18 12.45 23.42
C ALA A 446 18.42 11.53 23.51
N ASN A 447 18.25 10.28 23.98
CA ASN A 447 19.35 9.32 24.07
C ASN A 447 19.85 8.86 22.69
N LEU A 448 19.06 9.08 21.63
CA LEU A 448 19.41 8.68 20.27
C LEU A 448 20.36 9.67 19.58
N GLN A 449 20.56 10.87 20.13
CA GLN A 449 21.44 11.89 19.55
C GLN A 449 22.85 11.32 19.34
N HIS A 450 23.37 11.44 18.11
CA HIS A 450 24.65 10.86 17.64
C HIS A 450 24.81 9.32 17.75
N ARG A 451 23.76 8.60 18.16
CA ARG A 451 23.73 7.12 18.25
C ARG A 451 22.86 6.51 17.16
N LEU A 452 22.97 5.19 16.98
CA LEU A 452 22.20 4.41 16.00
C LEU A 452 22.20 5.06 14.60
N PRO A 453 23.36 5.27 13.96
CA PRO A 453 23.45 5.99 12.68
C PRO A 453 22.72 5.31 11.53
N ASN A 454 22.53 3.98 11.63
CA ASN A 454 21.84 3.17 10.61
C ASN A 454 20.34 2.99 10.87
N LEU A 455 19.78 3.72 11.85
CA LEU A 455 18.36 3.61 12.21
C LEU A 455 17.49 4.09 11.03
N GLN A 456 16.72 3.17 10.48
CA GLN A 456 15.81 3.40 9.35
C GLN A 456 14.36 3.52 9.81
N ARG A 457 13.97 2.78 10.86
CA ARG A 457 12.61 2.83 11.38
C ARG A 457 12.62 2.94 12.90
N PHE A 458 11.88 3.91 13.40
CA PHE A 458 11.75 4.13 14.83
C PHE A 458 10.29 4.22 15.22
N ARG A 459 9.92 3.43 16.23
CA ARG A 459 8.60 3.44 16.85
C ARG A 459 8.71 3.61 18.35
N ILE A 460 7.97 4.56 18.89
CA ILE A 460 7.73 4.65 20.33
C ILE A 460 6.27 4.99 20.58
N ILE A 461 5.52 4.04 21.15
CA ILE A 461 4.07 4.13 21.26
C ILE A 461 3.52 3.73 22.64
N LYS A 462 2.34 4.25 22.97
CA LYS A 462 1.58 3.93 24.19
C LYS A 462 2.43 3.98 25.48
N PRO A 463 3.13 5.08 25.77
CA PRO A 463 3.94 5.20 26.98
C PRO A 463 3.07 5.00 28.24
N THR A 464 3.55 4.20 29.19
CA THR A 464 2.87 3.95 30.49
C THR A 464 3.32 4.90 31.60
N TYR A 465 4.45 5.58 31.42
CA TYR A 465 5.05 6.49 32.39
C TYR A 465 5.17 7.89 31.82
N GLN A 466 4.77 8.88 32.62
CA GLN A 466 5.10 10.27 32.37
C GLN A 466 6.60 10.48 32.63
N TRP A 467 7.35 10.79 31.58
CA TRP A 467 8.77 11.09 31.70
C TRP A 467 8.97 12.61 31.88
N LYS A 468 9.91 12.97 32.76
CA LYS A 468 10.27 14.37 33.07
C LYS A 468 11.57 14.70 32.33
N THR A 469 11.54 15.83 31.64
CA THR A 469 12.53 16.35 30.68
C THR A 469 13.98 16.09 31.06
N SER A 470 14.74 15.50 30.12
CA SER A 470 16.19 15.71 29.97
C SER A 470 16.42 16.85 28.97
N GLY A 471 17.51 17.59 29.15
CA GLY A 471 17.85 18.71 28.29
C GLY A 471 18.71 18.29 27.10
N ASP A 472 18.10 17.77 26.04
CA ASP A 472 18.55 17.98 24.64
C ASP A 472 17.51 17.49 23.59
N PHE A 473 16.22 17.64 23.90
CA PHE A 473 15.14 17.09 23.08
C PHE A 473 15.14 17.58 21.62
N ASP A 474 15.46 18.86 21.40
CA ASP A 474 15.44 19.45 20.07
C ASP A 474 16.43 18.77 19.10
N ASN A 475 17.47 18.13 19.64
CA ASN A 475 18.56 17.51 18.88
C ASN A 475 18.41 15.98 18.73
N SER A 476 17.30 15.39 19.19
CA SER A 476 17.07 13.94 19.17
C SER A 476 17.32 13.25 17.82
N PHE A 477 17.02 13.92 16.71
CA PHE A 477 17.11 13.36 15.36
C PHE A 477 18.26 13.93 14.53
N ILE A 478 19.20 14.66 15.16
CA ILE A 478 20.46 15.02 14.50
C ILE A 478 21.17 13.74 14.03
N ASP A 479 21.75 13.81 12.84
CA ASP A 479 22.46 12.73 12.15
C ASP A 479 21.60 11.49 11.79
N LYS A 480 20.26 11.57 11.90
CA LYS A 480 19.34 10.48 11.48
C LYS A 480 19.02 10.52 10.00
N THR A 481 20.05 10.61 9.17
CA THR A 481 19.91 10.77 7.71
C THR A 481 19.32 9.54 7.02
N SER A 482 19.37 8.36 7.65
CA SER A 482 18.84 7.11 7.08
C SER A 482 17.42 6.77 7.56
N MET A 483 16.83 7.56 8.46
CA MET A 483 15.51 7.27 9.03
C MET A 483 14.41 7.54 7.99
N GLU A 484 13.66 6.50 7.64
CA GLU A 484 12.58 6.52 6.64
C GLU A 484 11.18 6.55 7.27
N ILE A 485 11.00 5.91 8.43
CA ILE A 485 9.70 5.79 9.11
C ILE A 485 9.83 6.19 10.57
N LEU A 486 8.98 7.13 10.99
CA LEU A 486 8.84 7.55 12.39
C LEU A 486 7.38 7.43 12.82
N ASP A 487 7.14 6.64 13.86
CA ASP A 487 5.83 6.50 14.49
C ASP A 487 5.91 6.85 15.97
N LEU A 488 5.23 7.94 16.32
CA LEU A 488 5.10 8.45 17.68
C LEU A 488 3.65 8.29 18.19
N SER A 489 2.88 7.38 17.61
CA SER A 489 1.46 7.26 17.93
C SER A 489 1.18 6.96 19.41
N GLY A 490 0.12 7.55 19.93
CA GLY A 490 -0.32 7.38 21.33
C GLY A 490 0.55 8.08 22.36
N ASN A 491 1.49 8.95 21.97
CA ASN A 491 2.21 9.82 22.91
C ASN A 491 1.33 11.00 23.33
N ILE A 492 0.39 10.74 24.24
CA ILE A 492 -0.64 11.68 24.68
C ILE A 492 -0.09 12.96 25.35
N ASP A 493 1.09 12.87 25.97
CA ASP A 493 1.73 13.98 26.69
C ASP A 493 2.71 14.79 25.80
N MET A 494 2.85 14.45 24.52
CA MET A 494 3.76 15.14 23.60
C MET A 494 3.16 16.46 23.15
N GLU A 495 3.75 17.58 23.58
CA GLU A 495 3.24 18.94 23.27
C GLU A 495 3.79 19.51 21.96
N CYS A 496 5.01 19.11 21.56
CA CYS A 496 5.70 19.57 20.36
C CYS A 496 6.60 18.49 19.73
N LEU A 497 6.91 18.66 18.44
CA LEU A 497 7.88 17.86 17.72
C LEU A 497 9.29 18.47 17.81
N PRO A 498 10.36 17.65 17.77
CA PRO A 498 11.73 18.16 17.87
C PRO A 498 12.12 18.91 16.60
N THR A 499 12.83 20.02 16.77
CA THR A 499 13.21 20.86 15.63
C THR A 499 14.19 20.17 14.66
N SER A 500 15.05 19.28 15.16
CA SER A 500 15.94 18.43 14.33
C SER A 500 15.21 17.45 13.41
N LEU A 501 13.89 17.25 13.56
CA LEU A 501 13.12 16.40 12.64
C LEU A 501 13.19 16.91 11.19
N SER A 502 13.33 18.23 11.00
CA SER A 502 13.55 18.85 9.69
C SER A 502 14.85 18.41 9.00
N GLU A 503 15.82 17.90 9.77
CA GLU A 503 17.12 17.43 9.28
C GLU A 503 17.10 15.94 8.89
N ALA A 504 16.04 15.19 9.22
CA ALA A 504 15.86 13.79 8.85
C ALA A 504 15.52 13.66 7.35
N SER A 505 16.55 13.81 6.52
CA SER A 505 16.44 13.97 5.06
C SER A 505 15.91 12.77 4.28
N SER A 506 15.86 11.59 4.90
CA SER A 506 15.26 10.39 4.31
C SER A 506 13.88 10.06 4.88
N LEU A 507 13.31 10.89 5.76
CA LEU A 507 12.03 10.58 6.40
C LEU A 507 10.91 10.65 5.37
N ARG A 508 10.20 9.53 5.18
CA ARG A 508 9.14 9.38 4.18
C ARG A 508 7.76 9.19 4.80
N LEU A 509 7.66 8.58 5.99
CA LEU A 509 6.40 8.40 6.72
C LEU A 509 6.53 8.94 8.16
N LEU A 510 5.57 9.79 8.54
CA LEU A 510 5.38 10.27 9.91
C LEU A 510 3.97 9.95 10.41
N VAL A 511 3.88 9.22 11.53
CA VAL A 511 2.61 8.82 12.16
C VAL A 511 2.51 9.45 13.55
N LEU A 512 1.47 10.26 13.76
CA LEU A 512 1.18 10.98 15.00
C LEU A 512 -0.20 10.62 15.60
N ASP A 513 -0.79 9.51 15.14
CA ASP A 513 -2.10 9.05 15.57
C ASP A 513 -2.20 8.95 17.09
N GLY A 514 -3.22 9.53 17.71
CA GLY A 514 -3.46 9.51 19.15
C GLY A 514 -2.56 10.44 19.98
N CYS A 515 -1.77 11.34 19.37
CA CYS A 515 -0.99 12.34 20.09
C CYS A 515 -1.86 13.53 20.54
N SER A 516 -2.72 13.31 21.54
CA SER A 516 -3.71 14.32 21.96
C SER A 516 -3.10 15.61 22.52
N GLY A 517 -1.93 15.56 23.13
CA GLY A 517 -1.24 16.73 23.71
C GLY A 517 -0.62 17.67 22.69
N LEU A 518 -0.46 17.24 21.42
CA LEU A 518 0.31 17.95 20.42
C LEU A 518 -0.43 19.22 19.98
N GLU A 519 0.20 20.39 20.12
CA GLU A 519 -0.47 21.67 19.85
C GLU A 519 -0.28 22.13 18.39
N ASN A 520 0.91 21.91 17.84
CA ASN A 520 1.29 22.37 16.50
C ASN A 520 2.21 21.35 15.81
N VAL A 521 2.07 21.22 14.49
CA VAL A 521 2.97 20.45 13.63
C VAL A 521 3.60 21.40 12.62
N GLU A 522 4.90 21.61 12.72
CA GLU A 522 5.67 22.50 11.84
C GLU A 522 7.09 21.95 11.65
N ARG A 523 7.83 22.48 10.67
CA ARG A 523 9.26 22.17 10.42
C ARG A 523 9.53 20.69 10.13
N LEU A 524 8.83 20.15 9.14
CA LEU A 524 9.02 18.77 8.66
C LEU A 524 9.98 18.73 7.46
N PRO A 525 10.63 17.57 7.21
CA PRO A 525 11.57 17.43 6.10
C PRO A 525 10.85 17.33 4.74
N SER A 526 11.49 17.86 3.69
CA SER A 526 10.92 17.90 2.33
C SER A 526 10.72 16.52 1.66
N SER A 527 11.35 15.48 2.22
CA SER A 527 11.30 14.08 1.78
C SER A 527 10.01 13.35 2.14
N LEU A 528 9.15 13.93 2.97
CA LEU A 528 7.96 13.28 3.49
C LEU A 528 6.97 12.93 2.34
N GLU A 529 6.62 11.65 2.23
CA GLU A 529 5.69 11.11 1.21
C GLU A 529 4.29 10.86 1.78
N SER A 530 4.22 10.49 3.06
CA SER A 530 3.00 10.11 3.77
C SER A 530 2.94 10.71 5.17
N PHE A 531 1.78 11.24 5.56
CA PHE A 531 1.54 11.79 6.89
C PHE A 531 0.18 11.32 7.46
N SER A 532 0.20 10.82 8.70
CA SER A 532 -1.01 10.40 9.42
C SER A 532 -1.14 11.10 10.76
N PHE A 533 -2.33 11.66 11.02
CA PHE A 533 -2.72 12.12 12.35
C PHE A 533 -4.21 11.84 12.60
N ASN A 534 -4.47 10.74 13.30
CA ASN A 534 -5.79 10.32 13.74
C ASN A 534 -6.03 10.60 15.24
N GLY A 535 -7.05 11.37 15.60
CA GLY A 535 -7.41 11.68 16.99
C GLY A 535 -8.01 10.51 17.79
N HIS A 536 -8.41 9.40 17.15
CA HIS A 536 -9.02 8.25 17.84
C HIS A 536 -8.06 7.42 18.69
N GLY A 537 -6.76 7.53 18.45
CA GLY A 537 -5.76 6.73 19.14
C GLY A 537 -4.77 6.08 18.18
N PRO A 538 -3.73 5.44 18.73
CA PRO A 538 -2.67 4.82 17.94
C PRO A 538 -3.19 3.67 17.07
N ALA A 539 -2.58 3.50 15.90
CA ALA A 539 -2.83 2.32 15.06
C ALA A 539 -2.47 1.03 15.81
N SER A 540 -3.31 0.01 15.67
CA SER A 540 -3.14 -1.27 16.36
C SER A 540 -1.97 -2.11 15.84
N ARG A 541 -1.49 -1.86 14.60
CA ARG A 541 -0.44 -2.63 13.92
C ARG A 541 0.67 -1.75 13.34
N TRP A 542 1.87 -2.32 13.22
CA TRP A 542 3.05 -1.70 12.63
C TRP A 542 2.97 -1.73 11.09
N THR A 543 3.19 -0.60 10.42
CA THR A 543 3.30 -0.54 8.95
C THR A 543 4.76 -0.64 8.52
N GLN A 544 5.12 -1.68 7.76
CA GLN A 544 6.47 -1.83 7.21
C GLN A 544 6.75 -0.95 5.98
N THR A 545 5.69 -0.44 5.37
CA THR A 545 5.73 0.36 4.15
C THR A 545 5.56 1.84 4.47
N VAL A 546 5.97 2.68 3.51
CA VAL A 546 5.73 4.13 3.54
C VAL A 546 4.27 4.49 3.25
N GLU A 547 3.43 3.49 2.95
CA GLU A 547 2.01 3.68 2.72
C GLU A 547 1.28 3.91 4.05
N LEU A 548 0.18 4.66 4.01
CA LEU A 548 -0.60 4.92 5.20
C LEU A 548 -1.23 3.63 5.75
N PRO A 549 -1.37 3.49 7.08
CA PRO A 549 -2.04 2.35 7.67
C PRO A 549 -3.45 2.18 7.09
N PRO A 550 -3.82 1.00 6.56
CA PRO A 550 -5.17 0.73 6.08
C PRO A 550 -6.22 1.10 7.13
N THR A 551 -7.31 1.73 6.69
CA THR A 551 -8.38 2.27 7.55
C THR A 551 -8.96 1.24 8.52
N GLN A 552 -8.92 -0.04 8.14
CA GLN A 552 -9.34 -1.20 8.96
C GLN A 552 -8.50 -1.44 10.23
N PHE A 553 -7.27 -0.90 10.31
CA PHE A 553 -6.41 -1.03 11.49
C PHE A 553 -6.55 0.12 12.49
N GLN A 554 -7.45 1.06 12.18
CA GLN A 554 -7.74 2.23 13.01
C GLN A 554 -8.87 1.90 14.00
N PRO A 555 -8.87 2.50 15.21
CA PRO A 555 -9.92 2.24 16.20
C PRO A 555 -11.30 2.61 15.65
N SER A 556 -12.26 1.70 15.80
CA SER A 556 -13.67 1.90 15.41
C SER A 556 -14.49 2.63 16.48
N THR A 557 -13.92 2.85 17.66
CA THR A 557 -14.62 3.41 18.82
C THR A 557 -14.48 4.92 18.92
N THR A 558 -15.61 5.61 18.83
CA THR A 558 -15.79 7.02 19.17
C THR A 558 -15.71 7.19 20.70
N THR A 559 -14.53 7.44 21.24
CA THR A 559 -14.46 8.26 22.45
C THR A 559 -14.49 9.71 22.01
N ASP A 560 -15.49 10.48 22.46
CA ASP A 560 -15.56 11.95 22.31
C ASP A 560 -14.33 12.58 22.99
N ASN A 561 -13.16 12.46 22.36
CA ASN A 561 -11.91 12.90 22.94
C ASN A 561 -11.72 14.37 22.61
N LYS A 562 -12.41 15.23 23.37
CA LYS A 562 -12.28 16.69 23.30
C LYS A 562 -10.87 17.19 23.65
N ASP A 563 -9.98 16.28 24.05
CA ASP A 563 -8.66 16.58 24.56
C ASP A 563 -7.58 16.67 23.47
N VAL A 564 -7.92 16.45 22.19
CA VAL A 564 -6.98 16.64 21.06
C VAL A 564 -6.68 18.13 20.86
N ARG A 565 -5.46 18.58 21.16
CA ARG A 565 -5.10 20.01 21.22
C ARG A 565 -4.64 20.63 19.91
N VAL A 566 -4.34 19.82 18.89
CA VAL A 566 -3.72 20.32 17.66
C VAL A 566 -4.57 21.41 17.00
N SER A 567 -3.97 22.57 16.78
CA SER A 567 -4.63 23.74 16.21
C SER A 567 -4.06 24.17 14.86
N ASN A 568 -2.80 23.85 14.61
CA ASN A 568 -2.10 24.17 13.38
C ASN A 568 -1.30 22.97 12.87
N ILE A 569 -1.50 22.62 11.60
CA ILE A 569 -0.67 21.65 10.89
C ILE A 569 -0.11 22.32 9.65
N SER A 570 1.21 22.46 9.60
CA SER A 570 1.95 22.93 8.44
C SER A 570 2.84 21.82 7.91
N LEU A 571 2.49 21.34 6.70
CA LEU A 571 3.28 20.45 5.87
C LEU A 571 3.94 21.23 4.72
N GLN A 572 4.10 22.55 4.89
CA GLN A 572 4.69 23.42 3.88
C GLN A 572 6.08 22.90 3.48
N GLY A 573 6.33 22.81 2.17
CA GLY A 573 7.63 22.39 1.64
C GLY A 573 7.86 20.87 1.64
N CYS A 574 6.88 20.07 2.09
CA CYS A 574 6.88 18.60 1.93
C CYS A 574 6.62 18.22 0.46
N SER A 575 7.62 18.49 -0.39
CA SER A 575 7.51 18.42 -1.86
C SER A 575 7.20 17.04 -2.42
N GLN A 576 7.37 15.97 -1.64
CA GLN A 576 7.08 14.60 -2.05
C GLN A 576 5.75 14.06 -1.49
N LEU A 577 5.03 14.86 -0.70
CA LEU A 577 3.83 14.44 0.02
C LEU A 577 2.71 14.09 -0.97
N LYS A 578 2.29 12.82 -0.95
CA LYS A 578 1.23 12.27 -1.81
C LYS A 578 0.07 11.72 -0.99
N ASN A 579 0.36 11.18 0.19
CA ASN A 579 -0.64 10.52 1.03
C ASN A 579 -0.85 11.33 2.31
N LEU A 580 -2.09 11.72 2.57
CA LEU A 580 -2.48 12.49 3.74
C LEU A 580 -3.69 11.83 4.40
N PHE A 581 -3.62 11.62 5.71
CA PHE A 581 -4.77 11.19 6.49
C PHE A 581 -4.85 11.98 7.80
N LEU A 582 -5.85 12.86 7.89
CA LEU A 582 -6.20 13.63 9.07
C LEU A 582 -7.60 13.21 9.49
N CYS A 583 -7.72 12.74 10.72
CA CYS A 583 -8.96 12.16 11.21
C CYS A 583 -9.24 12.65 12.63
N TRP A 584 -10.47 13.07 12.93
CA TRP A 584 -10.90 13.45 14.28
C TRP A 584 -10.03 14.51 14.96
N LEU A 585 -9.80 15.63 14.27
CA LEU A 585 -9.06 16.77 14.80
C LEU A 585 -10.03 17.95 15.00
N PRO A 586 -10.82 17.98 16.11
CA PRO A 586 -11.88 18.96 16.30
C PRO A 586 -11.38 20.39 16.48
N ASN A 587 -10.15 20.56 16.98
CA ASN A 587 -9.55 21.85 17.27
C ASN A 587 -8.61 22.34 16.14
N LEU A 588 -8.46 21.59 15.05
CA LEU A 588 -7.60 21.98 13.92
C LEU A 588 -8.18 23.21 13.23
N VAL A 589 -7.50 24.36 13.31
CA VAL A 589 -7.95 25.64 12.75
C VAL A 589 -7.29 25.94 11.41
N GLU A 590 -6.01 25.61 11.26
CA GLU A 590 -5.20 25.90 10.08
C GLU A 590 -4.52 24.63 9.56
N LEU A 591 -4.65 24.42 8.25
CA LEU A 591 -3.94 23.39 7.51
C LEU A 591 -3.19 24.04 6.34
N ASP A 592 -1.86 23.97 6.38
CA ASP A 592 -0.98 24.44 5.31
C ASP A 592 -0.36 23.25 4.57
N LEU A 593 -0.76 23.08 3.31
CA LEU A 593 -0.28 22.07 2.38
C LEU A 593 0.49 22.71 1.21
N SER A 594 0.98 23.94 1.39
CA SER A 594 1.71 24.67 0.36
C SER A 594 2.98 23.94 -0.06
N GLU A 595 3.29 23.99 -1.35
CA GLU A 595 4.48 23.36 -1.95
C GLU A 595 4.52 21.82 -1.84
N THR A 596 3.37 21.17 -1.69
CA THR A 596 3.24 19.70 -1.66
C THR A 596 2.96 19.09 -3.05
N ALA A 597 3.14 17.78 -3.20
CA ALA A 597 2.85 17.02 -4.42
C ALA A 597 1.40 16.47 -4.50
N ILE A 598 0.51 16.92 -3.62
CA ILE A 598 -0.89 16.46 -3.58
C ILE A 598 -1.59 16.80 -4.90
N LYS A 599 -2.12 15.77 -5.55
CA LYS A 599 -2.87 15.90 -6.82
C LYS A 599 -4.36 16.10 -6.61
N VAL A 600 -4.92 15.45 -5.59
CA VAL A 600 -6.34 15.49 -5.25
C VAL A 600 -6.44 15.65 -3.74
N LEU A 601 -7.16 16.66 -3.28
CA LEU A 601 -7.48 16.83 -1.87
C LEU A 601 -8.92 16.37 -1.62
N ASP A 602 -9.11 15.28 -0.89
CA ASP A 602 -10.42 14.67 -0.65
C ASP A 602 -10.90 14.84 0.79
N PHE A 603 -11.98 15.61 0.98
CA PHE A 603 -12.58 15.80 2.31
C PHE A 603 -13.34 14.57 2.83
N ASN A 604 -13.64 13.58 2.00
CA ASN A 604 -14.33 12.35 2.42
C ASN A 604 -13.36 11.29 2.95
N THR A 605 -12.12 11.28 2.45
CA THR A 605 -11.15 10.21 2.74
C THR A 605 -9.87 10.71 3.41
N MET A 606 -9.36 11.89 3.04
CA MET A 606 -8.13 12.45 3.60
C MET A 606 -8.38 13.33 4.83
N LEU A 607 -9.52 14.03 4.89
CA LEU A 607 -9.86 14.98 5.97
C LEU A 607 -11.16 14.56 6.67
N VAL A 608 -11.11 13.49 7.45
CA VAL A 608 -12.30 12.90 8.07
C VAL A 608 -12.57 13.56 9.41
N GLN A 609 -13.72 14.21 9.57
CA GLN A 609 -14.17 14.79 10.85
C GLN A 609 -13.20 15.83 11.44
N VAL A 610 -12.89 16.85 10.63
CA VAL A 610 -12.12 18.05 11.02
C VAL A 610 -13.02 19.31 11.08
N PRO A 611 -13.99 19.38 12.02
CA PRO A 611 -15.02 20.43 12.02
C PRO A 611 -14.48 21.83 12.32
N GLY A 612 -13.33 21.95 12.99
CA GLY A 612 -12.73 23.24 13.38
C GLY A 612 -11.97 23.98 12.26
N LEU A 613 -11.81 23.37 11.09
CA LEU A 613 -10.93 23.87 10.04
C LEU A 613 -11.47 25.18 9.44
N LYS A 614 -10.68 26.25 9.58
CA LYS A 614 -11.02 27.61 9.12
C LYS A 614 -10.13 28.10 7.98
N ARG A 615 -8.87 27.66 7.94
CA ARG A 615 -7.88 28.16 6.98
C ARG A 615 -7.19 27.01 6.28
N LEU A 616 -7.18 27.06 4.95
CA LEU A 616 -6.54 26.07 4.09
C LEU A 616 -5.64 26.76 3.06
N PHE A 617 -4.36 26.37 3.04
CA PHE A 617 -3.36 26.89 2.10
C PHE A 617 -2.84 25.77 1.19
N LEU A 618 -2.92 26.02 -0.12
CA LEU A 618 -2.49 25.15 -1.23
C LEU A 618 -1.68 25.99 -2.23
N ILE A 619 -0.68 26.72 -1.72
CA ILE A 619 0.11 27.66 -2.52
C ILE A 619 1.33 26.93 -3.10
N GLY A 620 1.56 27.04 -4.41
CA GLY A 620 2.66 26.35 -5.08
C GLY A 620 2.42 24.85 -5.31
N CYS A 621 1.18 24.38 -5.19
CA CYS A 621 0.79 22.99 -5.42
C CYS A 621 0.64 22.72 -6.92
N LYS A 622 1.76 22.58 -7.63
CA LYS A 622 1.84 22.48 -9.11
C LYS A 622 1.06 21.30 -9.71
N GLY A 623 0.87 20.24 -8.92
CA GLY A 623 0.21 19.01 -9.36
C GLY A 623 -1.28 18.93 -9.02
N LEU A 624 -1.85 19.94 -8.33
CA LEU A 624 -3.22 19.91 -7.85
C LEU A 624 -4.22 20.00 -9.01
N ARG A 625 -5.09 19.00 -9.11
CA ARG A 625 -6.09 18.85 -10.19
C ARG A 625 -7.52 18.93 -9.70
N ALA A 626 -7.79 18.54 -8.45
CA ALA A 626 -9.14 18.51 -7.91
C ALA A 626 -9.18 18.70 -6.39
N ILE A 627 -10.27 19.30 -5.91
CA ILE A 627 -10.66 19.34 -4.50
C ILE A 627 -12.05 18.72 -4.37
N ILE A 628 -12.18 17.68 -3.57
CA ILE A 628 -13.44 16.96 -3.40
C ILE A 628 -14.12 17.43 -2.13
N PRO A 629 -15.26 18.12 -2.21
CA PRO A 629 -16.01 18.51 -1.01
C PRO A 629 -16.64 17.28 -0.33
N LEU A 630 -16.96 17.43 0.95
CA LEU A 630 -17.67 16.41 1.72
C LEU A 630 -19.08 16.20 1.12
N ALA A 631 -19.46 14.95 0.83
CA ALA A 631 -20.81 14.64 0.36
C ALA A 631 -21.83 14.96 1.47
N GLU A 632 -22.85 15.78 1.16
CA GLU A 632 -23.90 16.16 2.13
C GLU A 632 -24.81 14.95 2.48
N SER A 633 -24.31 13.99 3.28
CA SER A 633 -25.13 12.94 3.88
C SER A 633 -25.79 13.47 5.15
N GLY A 634 -26.84 14.28 5.01
CA GLY A 634 -27.89 14.51 6.02
C GLY A 634 -27.50 15.00 7.42
N SER A 635 -26.23 15.32 7.70
CA SER A 635 -25.77 15.89 8.97
C SER A 635 -24.96 17.17 8.71
N GLU A 636 -25.31 18.22 9.44
CA GLU A 636 -24.88 19.61 9.26
C GLU A 636 -23.40 19.87 9.63
N ILE A 637 -22.44 19.07 9.18
CA ILE A 637 -21.02 19.44 9.32
C ILE A 637 -20.64 20.34 8.15
N LYS A 638 -21.03 21.61 8.29
CA LYS A 638 -20.56 22.69 7.42
C LYS A 638 -19.15 23.05 7.87
N HIS A 639 -18.13 22.82 7.04
CA HIS A 639 -16.82 23.43 7.31
C HIS A 639 -17.00 24.95 7.20
N ASP A 640 -16.91 25.65 8.33
CA ASP A 640 -16.90 27.12 8.39
C ASP A 640 -15.50 27.63 7.93
N LEU A 641 -15.10 27.25 6.72
CA LEU A 641 -13.89 27.77 6.09
C LEU A 641 -14.03 29.29 5.98
N GLU A 642 -13.08 30.00 6.56
CA GLU A 642 -12.96 31.46 6.50
C GLU A 642 -12.05 31.88 5.35
N LEU A 643 -11.01 31.08 5.05
CA LEU A 643 -10.01 31.37 4.04
C LEU A 643 -9.51 30.11 3.33
N MET A 644 -9.51 30.14 2.01
CA MET A 644 -8.85 29.16 1.16
C MET A 644 -8.01 29.85 0.10
N CYS A 645 -6.72 29.50 0.03
CA CYS A 645 -5.78 30.05 -0.95
C CYS A 645 -5.17 28.92 -1.78
N ILE A 646 -5.32 28.99 -3.11
CA ILE A 646 -4.83 28.01 -4.06
C ILE A 646 -3.98 28.72 -5.11
N ASP A 647 -2.75 28.25 -5.30
CA ASP A 647 -1.90 28.67 -6.41
C ASP A 647 -1.20 27.43 -6.99
N THR A 648 -1.44 27.18 -8.28
CA THR A 648 -0.87 26.04 -9.00
C THR A 648 0.21 26.44 -10.01
N ARG A 649 0.63 27.72 -10.02
CA ARG A 649 1.65 28.20 -10.96
C ARG A 649 3.04 27.62 -10.67
N VAL A 650 3.81 27.40 -11.73
CA VAL A 650 5.19 26.92 -11.66
C VAL A 650 6.15 28.11 -11.56
N GLY A 651 7.00 28.15 -10.54
CA GLY A 651 8.12 29.12 -10.44
C GLY A 651 7.78 30.47 -9.82
N ILE A 652 6.56 30.67 -9.33
CA ILE A 652 6.12 31.88 -8.60
C ILE A 652 5.66 31.46 -7.21
N VAL A 653 6.25 32.06 -6.15
CA VAL A 653 5.79 31.90 -4.77
C VAL A 653 4.96 33.12 -4.42
N CYS A 654 3.65 32.95 -4.25
CA CYS A 654 2.78 34.02 -3.75
C CYS A 654 2.91 34.14 -2.23
N SER A 655 3.03 35.38 -1.72
CA SER A 655 2.88 35.67 -0.29
C SER A 655 1.51 35.20 0.20
N ARG A 656 1.42 34.66 1.43
CA ARG A 656 0.14 34.48 2.11
C ARG A 656 -0.61 35.82 2.05
N PRO A 657 -1.84 35.88 1.50
CA PRO A 657 -2.56 37.14 1.40
C PRO A 657 -2.83 37.67 2.80
N SER A 658 -2.55 38.95 3.03
CA SER A 658 -2.87 39.58 4.30
C SER A 658 -4.38 39.61 4.49
N VAL A 659 -4.88 38.96 5.55
CA VAL A 659 -6.30 38.93 5.85
C VAL A 659 -6.73 40.31 6.36
N SER A 660 -7.14 41.20 5.47
CA SER A 660 -7.72 42.48 5.88
C SER A 660 -9.02 42.23 6.67
N ARG A 661 -9.12 42.80 7.87
CA ARG A 661 -10.29 42.73 8.76
C ARG A 661 -11.45 43.65 8.34
N THR A 662 -11.47 44.15 7.10
CA THR A 662 -12.28 45.32 6.74
C THR A 662 -13.55 45.06 5.91
N LYS A 663 -14.01 43.81 5.73
CA LYS A 663 -15.36 43.49 5.19
C LYS A 663 -15.96 42.21 5.81
N SER A 664 -17.29 42.13 5.88
CA SER A 664 -18.11 41.13 6.60
C SER A 664 -18.30 39.77 5.91
N PHE A 665 -17.40 39.35 5.01
CA PHE A 665 -17.54 38.07 4.31
C PHE A 665 -17.22 36.90 5.23
N ARG A 666 -17.99 35.82 5.14
CA ARG A 666 -17.79 34.60 5.94
C ARG A 666 -16.75 33.67 5.33
N PHE A 667 -16.61 33.63 4.00
CA PHE A 667 -15.62 32.81 3.31
C PHE A 667 -14.86 33.59 2.23
N LYS A 668 -13.54 33.52 2.23
CA LYS A 668 -12.65 34.11 1.21
C LYS A 668 -11.93 33.02 0.43
N LEU A 669 -12.07 33.05 -0.89
CA LEU A 669 -11.46 32.09 -1.82
C LEU A 669 -10.53 32.82 -2.79
N HIS A 670 -9.25 32.47 -2.79
CA HIS A 670 -8.26 32.98 -3.75
C HIS A 670 -7.71 31.80 -4.56
N VAL A 671 -7.87 31.82 -5.88
CA VAL A 671 -7.45 30.73 -6.77
C VAL A 671 -6.68 31.27 -7.96
N VAL A 672 -5.49 30.73 -8.17
CA VAL A 672 -4.77 30.84 -9.43
C VAL A 672 -4.50 29.44 -9.97
N ALA A 673 -5.27 29.05 -10.99
CA ALA A 673 -5.28 27.73 -11.57
C ALA A 673 -4.61 27.72 -12.97
N MET A 674 -3.63 26.84 -13.18
CA MET A 674 -3.11 26.53 -14.52
C MET A 674 -3.94 25.44 -15.21
N ASP A 675 -4.52 24.52 -14.43
CA ASP A 675 -5.32 23.41 -14.93
C ASP A 675 -6.81 23.75 -14.89
N ALA A 676 -7.45 23.79 -16.05
CA ALA A 676 -8.88 24.08 -16.15
C ALA A 676 -9.75 23.02 -15.45
N ARG A 677 -9.26 21.78 -15.24
CA ARG A 677 -10.03 20.73 -14.55
C ARG A 677 -10.32 21.07 -13.09
N LEU A 678 -9.43 21.83 -12.44
CA LEU A 678 -9.62 22.29 -11.06
C LEU A 678 -10.89 23.13 -10.92
N THR A 679 -11.27 23.86 -11.97
CA THR A 679 -12.42 24.76 -11.96
C THR A 679 -13.76 24.04 -11.77
N ARG A 680 -13.90 22.82 -12.32
CA ARG A 680 -15.11 21.99 -12.13
C ARG A 680 -15.27 21.59 -10.66
N SER A 681 -14.18 21.11 -10.04
CA SER A 681 -14.19 20.73 -8.61
C SER A 681 -14.41 21.92 -7.67
N LEU A 682 -13.98 23.12 -8.06
CA LEU A 682 -14.27 24.36 -7.33
C LEU A 682 -15.74 24.75 -7.43
N MET A 683 -16.44 24.40 -8.52
CA MET A 683 -17.89 24.60 -8.61
C MET A 683 -18.63 23.73 -7.60
N ASP A 684 -18.24 22.46 -7.45
CA ASP A 684 -18.85 21.56 -6.45
C ASP A 684 -18.67 22.10 -5.03
N LEU A 685 -17.52 22.71 -4.73
CA LEU A 685 -17.25 23.36 -3.44
C LEU A 685 -18.15 24.59 -3.20
N LEU A 686 -18.46 25.34 -4.25
CA LEU A 686 -19.29 26.56 -4.18
C LEU A 686 -20.79 26.26 -4.29
N LEU A 687 -21.17 25.11 -4.84
CA LEU A 687 -22.56 24.71 -5.11
C LEU A 687 -23.49 24.83 -3.89
N PRO A 688 -23.08 24.44 -2.65
CA PRO A 688 -23.93 24.62 -1.47
C PRO A 688 -24.24 26.09 -1.15
N TYR A 689 -23.33 27.02 -1.46
CA TYR A 689 -23.54 28.45 -1.26
C TYR A 689 -24.47 29.04 -2.32
N VAL A 690 -24.39 28.52 -3.56
CA VAL A 690 -25.30 28.87 -4.66
C VAL A 690 -26.72 28.40 -4.34
N GLN A 691 -26.90 27.12 -4.00
CA GLN A 691 -28.21 26.53 -3.69
C GLN A 691 -28.89 27.18 -2.47
N LYS A 692 -28.10 27.58 -1.46
CA LYS A 692 -28.61 28.24 -0.23
C LYS A 692 -28.78 29.76 -0.38
N GLY A 693 -28.46 30.34 -1.55
CA GLY A 693 -28.56 31.79 -1.79
C GLY A 693 -27.59 32.64 -0.95
N LEU A 694 -26.46 32.05 -0.53
CA LEU A 694 -25.47 32.65 0.37
C LEU A 694 -24.21 33.17 -0.36
N MET A 695 -24.23 33.27 -1.68
CA MET A 695 -23.09 33.78 -2.47
C MET A 695 -22.66 35.20 -2.07
N LYS A 696 -23.55 36.00 -1.49
CA LYS A 696 -23.23 37.33 -0.91
C LYS A 696 -22.22 37.27 0.27
N ASP A 697 -22.08 36.10 0.90
CA ASP A 697 -21.18 35.88 2.04
C ASP A 697 -19.82 35.29 1.60
N VAL A 698 -19.61 35.10 0.30
CA VAL A 698 -18.39 34.54 -0.31
C VAL A 698 -17.67 35.62 -1.13
N SER A 699 -16.39 35.81 -0.85
CA SER A 699 -15.48 36.65 -1.66
C SER A 699 -14.53 35.75 -2.43
N TYR A 700 -14.68 35.67 -3.76
CA TYR A 700 -13.81 34.85 -4.60
C TYR A 700 -12.97 35.69 -5.56
N ASN A 701 -11.73 35.26 -5.80
CA ASN A 701 -10.90 35.72 -6.89
C ASN A 701 -10.30 34.50 -7.60
N ILE A 702 -10.74 34.21 -8.83
CA ILE A 702 -10.37 33.01 -9.58
C ILE A 702 -9.73 33.43 -10.89
N HIS A 703 -8.44 33.11 -11.06
CA HIS A 703 -7.72 33.31 -12.30
C HIS A 703 -7.32 31.96 -12.89
N VAL A 704 -7.78 31.67 -14.10
CA VAL A 704 -7.44 30.45 -14.84
C VAL A 704 -6.62 30.84 -16.06
N THR A 705 -5.34 30.49 -16.09
CA THR A 705 -4.46 30.76 -17.22
C THR A 705 -4.39 29.54 -18.12
N SER A 706 -5.22 29.49 -19.16
CA SER A 706 -5.10 28.53 -20.24
C SER A 706 -3.92 28.93 -21.16
N LEU A 707 -2.89 28.09 -21.24
CA LEU A 707 -1.97 28.11 -22.38
C LEU A 707 -2.66 27.37 -23.54
N PRO A 708 -2.62 27.88 -24.78
CA PRO A 708 -3.15 27.15 -25.92
C PRO A 708 -2.31 25.88 -26.11
N VAL A 709 -2.97 24.73 -25.98
CA VAL A 709 -2.41 23.45 -26.42
C VAL A 709 -2.22 23.55 -27.93
N ASN A 710 -0.96 23.52 -28.39
CA ASN A 710 -0.64 23.33 -29.79
C ASN A 710 -1.10 21.92 -30.21
N ASN A 711 -2.37 21.80 -30.62
CA ASN A 711 -2.82 20.68 -31.43
C ASN A 711 -2.34 20.94 -32.86
N GLY A 712 -1.19 20.38 -33.19
CA GLY A 712 -0.80 20.20 -34.59
C GLY A 712 -1.61 19.06 -35.18
N VAL A 713 -2.65 19.37 -35.97
CA VAL A 713 -3.10 18.56 -37.10
C VAL A 713 -3.74 19.50 -38.13
N ASP A 714 -3.21 19.40 -39.35
CA ASP A 714 -3.58 20.12 -40.55
C ASP A 714 -5.10 20.09 -40.87
N GLN A 715 -5.68 21.25 -41.16
CA GLN A 715 -6.97 21.35 -41.84
C GLN A 715 -6.77 21.34 -43.35
N PHE A 716 -7.15 20.23 -44.01
CA PHE A 716 -7.44 20.21 -45.43
C PHE A 716 -8.92 20.51 -45.71
N GLU A 717 -9.11 21.18 -46.84
CA GLU A 717 -10.27 21.95 -47.32
C GLU A 717 -11.57 21.16 -47.56
N ALA A 718 -12.71 21.88 -47.52
CA ALA A 718 -13.80 21.69 -48.50
C ALA A 718 -14.64 22.96 -48.72
N THR A 719 -14.25 23.69 -49.78
CA THR A 719 -14.98 24.63 -50.64
C THR A 719 -16.53 24.59 -50.62
N ARG A 720 -17.19 25.77 -50.57
CA ARG A 720 -18.22 26.20 -51.56
C ARG A 720 -18.62 27.70 -51.45
N LYS A 721 -18.01 28.47 -52.36
CA LYS A 721 -18.58 29.39 -53.36
C LYS A 721 -19.31 30.70 -52.98
N ASN A 722 -18.83 31.73 -53.72
CA ASN A 722 -19.46 32.96 -54.26
C ASN A 722 -19.23 34.22 -53.37
N LYS A 723 -18.68 35.35 -53.83
CA LYS A 723 -18.48 35.94 -55.17
C LYS A 723 -17.48 37.13 -55.04
N VAL A 724 -16.57 37.26 -56.02
CA VAL A 724 -16.10 38.50 -56.72
C VAL A 724 -15.70 39.75 -55.89
N ASP A 725 -14.40 39.88 -55.61
CA ASP A 725 -13.39 40.93 -55.99
C ASP A 725 -13.82 42.37 -56.43
N PRO A 726 -12.91 43.37 -56.46
CA PRO A 726 -12.05 43.95 -55.39
C PRO A 726 -12.06 45.51 -55.40
N GLY A 727 -11.36 46.15 -54.45
CA GLY A 727 -10.97 47.56 -54.61
C GLY A 727 -10.37 48.21 -53.36
N ASP A 728 -9.03 48.37 -53.41
CA ASP A 728 -8.21 49.44 -52.81
C ASP A 728 -8.19 49.58 -51.25
N GLN A 729 -7.07 49.76 -50.55
CA GLN A 729 -5.77 50.32 -50.94
C GLN A 729 -4.74 50.08 -49.80
N GLU A 730 -3.49 49.79 -50.21
CA GLU A 730 -2.20 50.25 -49.64
C GLU A 730 -2.03 50.34 -48.12
N SER A 731 -1.10 49.65 -47.48
CA SER A 731 0.36 49.96 -47.41
C SER A 731 0.87 49.25 -46.12
N LEU A 732 2.09 48.76 -45.92
CA LEU A 732 3.40 48.95 -46.53
C LEU A 732 4.26 47.72 -46.19
N GLN A 733 5.06 47.35 -47.17
CA GLN A 733 6.19 46.42 -47.20
C GLN A 733 7.31 46.74 -46.18
N GLN A 734 7.91 45.71 -45.55
CA GLN A 734 9.32 45.24 -45.74
C GLN A 734 10.01 44.66 -44.48
N LEU A 735 10.42 43.39 -44.64
CA LEU A 735 11.73 42.79 -44.33
C LEU A 735 12.21 42.56 -42.86
N ILE A 736 12.17 41.27 -42.51
CA ILE A 736 13.00 40.39 -41.64
C ILE A 736 14.54 40.58 -41.97
N PRO A 737 15.59 40.02 -41.27
CA PRO A 737 15.64 39.09 -40.12
C PRO A 737 16.81 39.20 -39.09
N ALA A 738 16.68 38.36 -38.04
CA ALA A 738 17.69 37.55 -37.30
C ALA A 738 19.01 38.15 -36.79
N ASP A 739 19.34 37.91 -35.50
CA ASP A 739 20.50 37.08 -35.15
C ASP A 739 20.65 36.75 -33.64
N THR A 740 20.91 35.46 -33.38
CA THR A 740 21.75 34.79 -32.37
C THR A 740 21.80 35.16 -30.87
N TYR A 741 21.72 34.08 -30.07
CA TYR A 741 22.21 33.87 -28.70
C TYR A 741 23.60 34.47 -28.39
N SER A 742 23.75 35.07 -27.20
CA SER A 742 24.88 34.82 -26.27
C SER A 742 24.68 35.53 -24.91
N ASP A 743 24.91 34.78 -23.83
CA ASP A 743 25.37 35.18 -22.48
C ASP A 743 24.42 36.06 -21.63
N VAL A 744 24.06 35.74 -20.38
CA VAL A 744 24.94 35.53 -19.21
C VAL A 744 24.17 34.74 -18.12
N LEU A 745 24.74 33.63 -17.67
CA LEU A 745 24.54 33.08 -16.33
C LEU A 745 25.36 33.94 -15.35
N THR A 746 24.69 34.66 -14.45
CA THR A 746 25.03 34.91 -13.02
C THR A 746 24.33 36.17 -12.54
N MET A 747 23.22 36.02 -11.81
CA MET A 747 23.03 36.77 -10.57
C MET A 747 21.96 36.11 -9.71
N VAL A 748 22.40 35.73 -8.51
CA VAL A 748 21.59 35.29 -7.38
C VAL A 748 20.55 36.36 -7.06
N GLY A 749 19.29 35.96 -7.09
CA GLY A 749 18.17 36.72 -6.58
C GLY A 749 16.93 35.82 -6.64
N SER A 750 16.37 35.47 -5.49
CA SER A 750 15.07 34.80 -5.41
C SER A 750 14.07 35.56 -6.31
N PRO A 751 13.26 34.88 -7.14
CA PRO A 751 12.24 35.57 -7.93
C PRO A 751 11.36 36.41 -6.99
N PRO A 752 11.04 37.66 -7.34
CA PRO A 752 10.30 38.55 -6.44
C PRO A 752 8.93 37.94 -6.13
N MET A 753 8.63 37.82 -4.83
CA MET A 753 7.31 37.42 -4.34
C MET A 753 6.24 38.31 -4.95
N GLN A 754 5.24 37.72 -5.59
CA GLN A 754 4.08 38.45 -6.11
C GLN A 754 2.93 38.31 -5.12
N ASP A 755 2.25 39.42 -4.82
CA ASP A 755 1.00 39.35 -4.05
C ASP A 755 -0.10 38.69 -4.90
N PHE A 756 -1.06 38.04 -4.25
CA PHE A 756 -2.27 37.56 -4.91
C PHE A 756 -2.94 38.72 -5.69
N PRO A 757 -3.51 38.45 -6.87
CA PRO A 757 -4.26 39.45 -7.60
C PRO A 757 -5.33 40.09 -6.69
N GLN A 758 -5.39 41.42 -6.67
CA GLN A 758 -6.38 42.15 -5.88
C GLN A 758 -7.77 42.00 -6.53
N PRO A 759 -8.85 41.95 -5.74
CA PRO A 759 -10.20 41.84 -6.29
C PRO A 759 -10.50 43.04 -7.21
N PRO A 760 -11.15 42.82 -8.35
CA PRO A 760 -11.51 43.90 -9.27
C PRO A 760 -12.42 44.94 -8.58
N THR A 761 -12.26 46.21 -8.92
CA THR A 761 -13.17 47.29 -8.47
C THR A 761 -14.62 46.99 -8.85
N THR A 762 -15.58 47.45 -8.04
CA THR A 762 -17.00 47.05 -7.99
C THR A 762 -17.71 46.86 -9.34
N THR A 763 -17.32 47.60 -10.38
CA THR A 763 -17.89 47.54 -11.73
C THR A 763 -17.40 46.36 -12.58
N GLN A 764 -16.25 45.77 -12.25
CA GLN A 764 -15.70 44.57 -12.91
C GLN A 764 -16.16 43.26 -12.24
N LEU A 765 -16.72 43.32 -11.02
CA LEU A 765 -17.30 42.17 -10.32
C LEU A 765 -18.56 41.66 -11.03
N GLU A 766 -19.37 42.56 -11.60
CA GLU A 766 -20.55 42.23 -12.40
C GLU A 766 -20.17 41.56 -13.74
N GLN A 767 -19.11 42.04 -14.41
CA GLN A 767 -18.59 41.42 -15.64
C GLN A 767 -17.95 40.05 -15.38
N HIS A 768 -17.37 39.83 -14.21
CA HIS A 768 -16.82 38.53 -13.82
C HIS A 768 -17.92 37.52 -13.43
N MET A 769 -19.04 37.99 -12.86
CA MET A 769 -20.25 37.19 -12.68
C MET A 769 -20.83 36.74 -14.02
N ASP A 770 -20.86 37.61 -15.03
CA ASP A 770 -21.34 37.25 -16.38
C ASP A 770 -20.43 36.24 -17.07
N THR A 771 -19.10 36.31 -16.90
CA THR A 771 -18.18 35.28 -17.44
C THR A 771 -18.29 33.94 -16.71
N CYS A 772 -18.51 33.93 -15.38
CA CYS A 772 -18.81 32.72 -14.62
C CYS A 772 -20.19 32.13 -14.96
N LEU A 773 -21.19 32.97 -15.28
CA LEU A 773 -22.51 32.52 -15.74
C LEU A 773 -22.49 32.07 -17.21
N GLU A 774 -21.65 32.66 -18.07
CA GLU A 774 -21.38 32.13 -19.40
C GLU A 774 -20.69 30.77 -19.31
N TRP A 775 -19.79 30.54 -18.35
CA TRP A 775 -19.27 29.18 -18.07
C TRP A 775 -20.38 28.19 -17.68
N CYS A 776 -21.45 28.63 -17.00
CA CYS A 776 -22.63 27.80 -16.71
C CYS A 776 -23.45 27.43 -17.96
N SER A 777 -23.29 28.15 -19.08
CA SER A 777 -24.05 27.91 -20.32
C SER A 777 -23.31 26.99 -21.31
N TRP A 778 -22.00 26.82 -21.19
CA TRP A 778 -21.17 26.05 -22.14
C TRP A 778 -20.93 24.59 -21.72
N LEU A 779 -21.46 24.17 -20.56
CA LEU A 779 -21.22 22.85 -19.95
C LEU A 779 -22.51 22.07 -19.58
N VAL A 780 -23.65 22.42 -20.20
CA VAL A 780 -24.87 21.59 -20.20
C VAL A 780 -24.94 20.77 -21.48
#